data_AF-A0A0S3R1G0-F1
#
_entry.id   AF-A0A0S3R1G0-F1
#
_cell.length_a   1.000
_cell.length_b   1.000
_cell.length_c   1.000
_cell.angle_alpha   90.00
_cell.angle_beta   90.00
_cell.angle_gamma   90.00
#
_symmetry.space_group_name_H-M   'P 1'
#
loop_
_entity.id
_entity.type
_entity.pdbx_description
1 polymer ?
#
loop_
_entity_poly.entity_id
_entity_poly.type
_entity_poly.pdbx_seq_one_letter_code
_entity_poly.pdbx_strand_id
1 'polypeptide(L)'
;MAFGSSEDVSAIKLLLLLAVMYGLLSALTYSVVHLKFVNPLGNDAPLDRFSEGRTIQHVRMLSQEIDGRQEGRPGLKKAAEYIKGQLEVLKERASSNVRIEIEETTVSGSFNMLFLGHNIALGYRNHTNIIMRMSSMASKETDPSVLVNGHFDSPLGSPGAGDCGSCVASMLEIARLIVDSGWVPHRPVIFLFNGAEELFMLGSHGFMKTHKWRDTIGAFINVEASGTGGPDLVCQSGPSSWPSNVYAEAAIYPMANSAAADVFPVIPGDTDYRIFSQDYGNIPGLDIIFLLGGYFYHTSSDTVERLLPGSIQARGENLFSIIKTFTNSSKLQNTYQTNYSEVTTSIFNDERAVFFDYFSWFMIFYSRRVAKILHSIPIFFLVFPFTHGRSHSWSAALCDFIKGIFIHTFGIILAVVVPVVFSILRLLLSSQTMNWFANPYLAFLMFVPCALTGLLIPRIIWRRFPLSQDVSIVKASEQALSDEASFWGGFGFYAILTMAYLVAGLSGGFVTFFVCASMLPAWLFFCLSVKFFGQRSLRSTMFYILPLVPCLAYSVYFGGFLVQFLIEKMGMMGSLPLPYGHYVPDIIVAALIGIVTGWCTGPLMPICGHWLARSSILQFLLHLSVFGLALSSQFFPYTTSAPKRIVFQHTFHTAGSSQILESTYDFSVTDSNSLLFLFKHSPEVAKELNVTSEFSFESASFSKRNDWMAIFPVSFLFSNSLKFPAQKDDILKQYEYFPELSIQNSSLNSVKGPRRVHLELSLGSLQEVWVAVLNITGPLSSWSFADNLLPGTEIFGGGPQSYICRLSGPSDGNWTFWLEANSSEALRVDVAVLDQKLVDPMKRLKDLFPDWVDVTAYSSFMSSYIL
;
A
#
# COMPACT_ATOMS: atom_id res chain seq x y z
N MET A 1 -11.58 45.26 3.62
CA MET A 1 -10.22 45.06 3.04
C MET A 1 -10.10 45.95 1.82
N ALA A 2 -9.26 46.98 1.85
CA ALA A 2 -9.06 47.86 0.70
C ALA A 2 -8.11 47.19 -0.31
N PHE A 3 -8.66 46.43 -1.27
CA PHE A 3 -7.93 46.00 -2.47
C PHE A 3 -7.74 47.23 -3.37
N GLY A 4 -6.65 47.98 -3.17
CA GLY A 4 -6.54 49.36 -3.63
C GLY A 4 -5.62 49.61 -4.83
N SER A 5 -4.79 48.64 -5.25
CA SER A 5 -3.86 48.85 -6.37
C SER A 5 -4.24 48.05 -7.61
N SER A 6 -3.98 48.60 -8.81
CA SER A 6 -4.17 47.90 -10.08
C SER A 6 -3.34 46.60 -10.18
N GLU A 7 -2.24 46.51 -9.44
CA GLU A 7 -1.40 45.31 -9.37
C GLU A 7 -2.06 44.21 -8.52
N ASP A 8 -2.72 44.57 -7.41
CA ASP A 8 -3.50 43.61 -6.59
C ASP A 8 -4.66 42.99 -7.40
N VAL A 9 -5.35 43.81 -8.19
CA VAL A 9 -6.43 43.31 -9.08
C VAL A 9 -5.91 42.26 -10.06
N SER A 10 -4.71 42.48 -10.61
CA SER A 10 -4.08 41.55 -11.56
C SER A 10 -3.62 40.27 -10.87
N ALA A 11 -3.08 40.37 -9.65
CA ALA A 11 -2.69 39.22 -8.84
C ALA A 11 -3.89 38.33 -8.49
N ILE A 12 -5.01 38.94 -8.07
CA ILE A 12 -6.25 38.20 -7.76
C ILE A 12 -6.82 37.52 -9.00
N LYS A 13 -6.81 38.21 -10.16
CA LYS A 13 -7.23 37.60 -11.43
C LYS A 13 -6.39 36.36 -11.76
N LEU A 14 -5.07 36.45 -11.62
CA LEU A 14 -4.18 35.30 -11.85
C LEU A 14 -4.47 34.16 -10.86
N LEU A 15 -4.62 34.46 -9.57
CA LEU A 15 -4.94 33.46 -8.56
C LEU A 15 -6.26 32.73 -8.88
N LEU A 16 -7.30 33.47 -9.28
CA LEU A 16 -8.59 32.90 -9.67
C LEU A 16 -8.47 32.02 -10.92
N LEU A 17 -7.72 32.45 -11.94
CA LEU A 17 -7.47 31.65 -13.15
C LEU A 17 -6.76 30.33 -12.81
N LEU A 18 -5.72 30.39 -11.96
CA LEU A 18 -5.02 29.20 -11.49
C LEU A 18 -5.95 28.30 -10.68
N ALA A 19 -6.78 28.85 -9.79
CA ALA A 19 -7.74 28.08 -9.00
C ALA A 19 -8.76 27.36 -9.89
N VAL A 20 -9.29 28.01 -10.93
CA VAL A 20 -10.19 27.38 -11.90
C VAL A 20 -9.49 26.27 -12.68
N MET A 21 -8.26 26.53 -13.17
CA MET A 21 -7.46 25.53 -13.88
C MET A 21 -7.23 24.28 -13.01
N TYR A 22 -6.75 24.46 -11.77
CA TYR A 22 -6.55 23.34 -10.84
C TYR A 22 -7.85 22.66 -10.46
N GLY A 23 -8.97 23.39 -10.32
CA GLY A 23 -10.28 22.81 -10.10
C GLY A 23 -10.71 21.87 -11.23
N LEU A 24 -10.49 22.26 -12.49
CA LEU A 24 -10.78 21.43 -13.67
C LEU A 24 -9.84 20.21 -13.73
N LEU A 25 -8.55 20.39 -13.48
CA LEU A 25 -7.58 19.29 -13.43
C LEU A 25 -7.94 18.28 -12.33
N SER A 26 -8.29 18.74 -11.13
CA SER A 26 -8.72 17.88 -10.03
C SER A 26 -10.03 17.14 -10.34
N ALA A 27 -10.98 17.77 -11.03
CA ALA A 27 -12.22 17.12 -11.47
C ALA A 27 -11.94 16.00 -12.49
N LEU A 28 -11.03 16.24 -13.45
CA LEU A 28 -10.57 15.22 -14.39
C LEU A 28 -9.87 14.06 -13.65
N THR A 29 -8.91 14.38 -12.78
CA THR A 29 -8.21 13.39 -11.94
C THR A 29 -9.20 12.54 -11.15
N TYR A 30 -10.17 13.16 -10.48
CA TYR A 30 -11.20 12.44 -9.73
C TYR A 30 -11.98 11.47 -10.63
N SER A 31 -12.37 11.93 -11.82
CA SER A 31 -13.07 11.10 -12.81
C SER A 31 -12.26 9.89 -13.28
N VAL A 32 -10.96 10.08 -13.51
CA VAL A 32 -10.04 9.02 -13.95
C VAL A 32 -9.76 8.04 -12.82
N VAL A 33 -9.41 8.53 -11.63
CA VAL A 33 -9.11 7.70 -10.46
C VAL A 33 -10.33 6.87 -10.04
N HIS A 34 -11.55 7.38 -10.22
CA HIS A 34 -12.79 6.64 -9.96
C HIS A 34 -13.32 5.87 -11.19
N LEU A 35 -12.48 5.64 -12.20
CA LEU A 35 -12.74 4.86 -13.41
C LEU A 35 -14.04 5.19 -14.15
N LYS A 36 -14.51 6.44 -14.08
CA LYS A 36 -15.76 6.85 -14.75
C LYS A 36 -15.73 6.77 -16.28
N PHE A 37 -14.54 6.55 -16.85
CA PHE A 37 -14.33 6.37 -18.29
C PHE A 37 -14.40 4.90 -18.73
N VAL A 38 -14.45 3.95 -17.79
CA VAL A 38 -14.60 2.52 -18.05
C VAL A 38 -16.08 2.16 -17.89
N ASN A 39 -16.66 1.51 -18.90
CA ASN A 39 -18.05 1.07 -18.86
C ASN A 39 -18.10 -0.41 -18.44
N PRO A 40 -18.52 -0.74 -17.21
CA PRO A 40 -18.61 -2.14 -16.78
C PRO A 40 -19.68 -2.88 -17.59
N LEU A 41 -19.35 -4.08 -18.05
CA LEU A 41 -20.27 -4.91 -18.82
C LEU A 41 -21.15 -5.76 -17.91
N GLY A 42 -22.43 -5.91 -18.28
CA GLY A 42 -23.42 -6.71 -17.54
C GLY A 42 -23.26 -8.22 -17.72
N ASN A 43 -24.09 -9.00 -17.01
CA ASN A 43 -24.05 -10.47 -17.04
C ASN A 43 -24.32 -11.06 -18.43
N ASP A 44 -25.13 -10.35 -19.22
CA ASP A 44 -25.58 -10.65 -20.57
C ASP A 44 -24.58 -10.25 -21.66
N ALA A 45 -23.41 -9.70 -21.28
CA ALA A 45 -22.36 -9.36 -22.22
C ALA A 45 -21.95 -10.57 -23.08
N PRO A 46 -21.52 -10.35 -24.33
CA PRO A 46 -21.03 -11.41 -25.21
C PRO A 46 -19.98 -12.32 -24.52
N LEU A 47 -20.00 -13.62 -24.84
CA LEU A 47 -19.12 -14.61 -24.20
C LEU A 47 -17.64 -14.42 -24.56
N ASP A 48 -17.35 -13.77 -25.67
CA ASP A 48 -16.00 -13.39 -26.12
C ASP A 48 -15.48 -12.09 -25.49
N ARG A 49 -16.23 -11.52 -24.52
CA ARG A 49 -15.84 -10.33 -23.74
C ARG A 49 -15.73 -10.67 -22.27
N PHE A 50 -14.81 -10.00 -21.57
CA PHE A 50 -14.77 -10.00 -20.11
C PHE A 50 -15.97 -9.23 -19.56
N SER A 51 -16.64 -9.75 -18.52
CA SER A 51 -17.79 -9.09 -17.89
C SER A 51 -17.59 -8.88 -16.39
N GLU A 52 -17.57 -7.62 -15.96
CA GLU A 52 -17.64 -7.27 -14.55
C GLU A 52 -18.90 -7.81 -13.87
N GLY A 53 -20.06 -7.77 -14.53
CA GLY A 53 -21.32 -8.30 -13.96
C GLY A 53 -21.23 -9.78 -13.62
N ARG A 54 -20.70 -10.61 -14.52
CA ARG A 54 -20.48 -12.05 -14.24
C ARG A 54 -19.46 -12.25 -13.12
N THR A 55 -18.41 -11.44 -13.13
CA THR A 55 -17.37 -11.47 -12.10
C THR A 55 -17.95 -11.16 -10.72
N ILE A 56 -18.82 -10.15 -10.61
CA ILE A 56 -19.51 -9.79 -9.36
C ILE A 56 -20.38 -10.95 -8.82
N GLN A 57 -20.92 -11.84 -9.66
CA GLN A 57 -21.64 -13.03 -9.16
C GLN A 57 -20.70 -13.98 -8.40
N HIS A 58 -19.48 -14.18 -8.92
CA HIS A 58 -18.46 -14.95 -8.22
C HIS A 58 -18.04 -14.27 -6.92
N VAL A 59 -17.84 -12.94 -6.92
CA VAL A 59 -17.51 -12.21 -5.69
C VAL A 59 -18.61 -12.38 -4.65
N ARG A 60 -19.88 -12.20 -5.03
CA ARG A 60 -21.04 -12.42 -4.14
C ARG A 60 -21.05 -13.82 -3.54
N MET A 61 -20.79 -14.85 -4.34
CA MET A 61 -20.69 -16.21 -3.81
C MET A 61 -19.57 -16.32 -2.76
N LEU A 62 -18.39 -15.78 -3.07
CA LEU A 62 -17.20 -15.91 -2.22
C LEU A 62 -17.27 -15.07 -0.94
N SER A 63 -17.93 -13.90 -0.96
CA SER A 63 -17.90 -12.95 0.16
C SER A 63 -19.24 -12.74 0.87
N GLN A 64 -20.37 -13.18 0.31
CA GLN A 64 -21.70 -13.05 0.93
C GLN A 64 -22.39 -14.39 1.18
N GLU A 65 -22.42 -15.27 0.19
CA GLU A 65 -23.14 -16.56 0.31
C GLU A 65 -22.35 -17.60 1.10
N ILE A 66 -21.03 -17.61 0.95
CA ILE A 66 -20.11 -18.42 1.75
C ILE A 66 -19.75 -17.64 3.01
N ASP A 67 -20.18 -18.16 4.17
CA ASP A 67 -19.82 -17.57 5.46
C ASP A 67 -18.35 -17.82 5.80
N GLY A 68 -17.53 -16.79 5.59
CA GLY A 68 -16.16 -16.65 6.09
C GLY A 68 -15.13 -17.54 5.42
N ARG A 69 -14.20 -16.94 4.69
CA ARG A 69 -13.08 -17.63 4.04
C ARG A 69 -11.77 -17.52 4.82
N GLN A 70 -11.84 -17.16 6.11
CA GLN A 70 -10.67 -17.16 6.98
C GLN A 70 -10.15 -18.59 7.17
N GLU A 71 -8.83 -18.72 7.29
CA GLU A 71 -8.19 -19.96 7.72
C GLU A 71 -8.79 -20.47 9.04
N GLY A 72 -9.06 -21.77 9.10
CA GLY A 72 -9.77 -22.42 10.20
C GLY A 72 -11.31 -22.38 10.12
N ARG A 73 -11.93 -21.52 9.32
CA ARG A 73 -13.41 -21.49 9.18
C ARG A 73 -13.92 -22.45 8.10
N PRO A 74 -15.13 -23.02 8.26
CA PRO A 74 -15.71 -23.93 7.26
C PRO A 74 -15.92 -23.31 5.87
N GLY A 75 -16.12 -21.99 5.77
CA GLY A 75 -16.35 -21.33 4.50
C GLY A 75 -15.13 -21.33 3.57
N LEU A 76 -13.90 -21.41 4.09
CA LEU A 76 -12.70 -21.56 3.27
C LEU A 76 -12.76 -22.85 2.42
N LYS A 77 -13.16 -23.97 3.02
CA LYS A 77 -13.34 -25.24 2.29
C LYS A 77 -14.44 -25.13 1.24
N LYS A 78 -15.57 -24.50 1.58
CA LYS A 78 -16.67 -24.27 0.63
C LYS A 78 -16.25 -23.38 -0.55
N ALA A 79 -15.36 -22.42 -0.33
CA ALA A 79 -14.80 -21.59 -1.39
C ALA A 79 -13.92 -22.41 -2.33
N ALA A 80 -13.04 -23.27 -1.80
CA ALA A 80 -12.24 -24.19 -2.60
C ALA A 80 -13.13 -25.14 -3.44
N GLU A 81 -14.18 -25.72 -2.83
CA GLU A 81 -15.18 -26.56 -3.52
C GLU A 81 -15.90 -25.78 -4.63
N TYR A 82 -16.31 -24.54 -4.37
CA TYR A 82 -16.95 -23.67 -5.35
C TYR A 82 -16.03 -23.37 -6.54
N ILE A 83 -14.80 -22.93 -6.27
CA ILE A 83 -13.80 -22.60 -7.31
C ILE A 83 -13.57 -23.83 -8.18
N LYS A 84 -13.26 -24.98 -7.58
CA LYS A 84 -13.07 -26.24 -8.31
C LYS A 84 -14.28 -26.61 -9.15
N GLY A 85 -15.49 -26.48 -8.59
CA GLY A 85 -16.73 -26.72 -9.33
C GLY A 85 -16.89 -25.82 -10.55
N GLN A 86 -16.55 -24.53 -10.45
CA GLN A 86 -16.56 -23.62 -11.61
C GLN A 86 -15.54 -24.06 -12.66
N LEU A 87 -14.34 -24.45 -12.25
CA LEU A 87 -13.29 -24.88 -13.18
C LEU A 87 -13.67 -26.18 -13.92
N GLU A 88 -14.28 -27.16 -13.25
CA GLU A 88 -14.74 -28.39 -13.90
C GLU A 88 -15.84 -28.11 -14.94
N VAL A 89 -16.77 -27.20 -14.66
CA VAL A 89 -17.76 -26.74 -15.65
C VAL A 89 -17.08 -26.11 -16.87
N LEU A 90 -16.02 -25.34 -16.69
CA LEU A 90 -15.24 -24.78 -17.80
C LEU A 90 -14.51 -25.85 -18.61
N LYS A 91 -13.99 -26.88 -17.93
CA LYS A 91 -13.33 -28.02 -18.57
C LYS A 91 -14.27 -28.82 -19.46
N GLU A 92 -15.50 -29.06 -19.02
CA GLU A 92 -16.53 -29.75 -19.83
C GLU A 92 -16.94 -28.95 -21.07
N ARG A 93 -16.88 -27.61 -20.99
CA ARG A 93 -17.23 -26.70 -22.08
C ARG A 93 -16.10 -26.44 -23.07
N ALA A 94 -14.87 -26.85 -22.76
CA ALA A 94 -13.71 -26.51 -23.55
C ALA A 94 -13.70 -27.19 -24.93
N SER A 95 -13.22 -26.44 -25.94
CA SER A 95 -13.04 -26.99 -27.28
C SER A 95 -11.98 -28.10 -27.31
N SER A 96 -12.06 -28.98 -28.31
CA SER A 96 -11.11 -30.10 -28.49
C SER A 96 -9.64 -29.67 -28.70
N ASN A 97 -9.37 -28.38 -28.93
CA ASN A 97 -8.03 -27.85 -29.17
C ASN A 97 -7.34 -27.35 -27.89
N VAL A 98 -8.08 -27.23 -26.78
CA VAL A 98 -7.56 -26.79 -25.49
C VAL A 98 -7.57 -27.96 -24.51
N ARG A 99 -6.41 -28.24 -23.91
CA ARG A 99 -6.26 -29.18 -22.81
C ARG A 99 -6.37 -28.43 -21.48
N ILE A 100 -7.29 -28.87 -20.63
CA ILE A 100 -7.50 -28.33 -19.29
C ILE A 100 -7.24 -29.41 -18.24
N GLU A 101 -6.30 -29.13 -17.35
CA GLU A 101 -5.92 -29.96 -16.21
C GLU A 101 -6.28 -29.20 -14.93
N ILE A 102 -6.97 -29.86 -13.99
CA ILE A 102 -7.39 -29.26 -12.72
C ILE A 102 -6.83 -30.12 -11.60
N GLU A 103 -6.15 -29.50 -10.64
CA GLU A 103 -5.60 -30.16 -9.47
C GLU A 103 -6.00 -29.41 -8.20
N GLU A 104 -6.47 -30.16 -7.22
CA GLU A 104 -6.58 -29.71 -5.83
C GLU A 104 -5.38 -30.29 -5.09
N THR A 105 -4.59 -29.42 -4.47
CA THR A 105 -3.36 -29.83 -3.80
C THR A 105 -3.37 -29.37 -2.36
N THR A 106 -2.86 -30.23 -1.50
CA THR A 106 -2.71 -29.99 -0.08
C THR A 106 -1.23 -29.77 0.22
N VAL A 107 -0.90 -28.62 0.80
CA VAL A 107 0.49 -28.20 1.02
C VAL A 107 0.82 -28.07 2.51
N SER A 108 2.03 -28.51 2.85
CA SER A 108 2.59 -28.47 4.20
C SER A 108 4.06 -28.11 4.12
N GLY A 109 4.59 -27.41 5.13
CA GLY A 109 5.98 -26.98 5.13
C GLY A 109 6.32 -26.02 6.26
N SER A 110 7.52 -25.47 6.17
CA SER A 110 7.98 -24.43 7.09
C SER A 110 9.14 -23.65 6.47
N PHE A 111 9.24 -22.37 6.78
CA PHE A 111 10.30 -21.48 6.31
C PHE A 111 10.49 -20.29 7.26
N ASN A 112 11.61 -19.58 7.14
CA ASN A 112 11.88 -18.35 7.87
C ASN A 112 11.60 -17.14 6.97
N MET A 113 11.06 -16.07 7.55
CA MET A 113 10.73 -14.84 6.85
C MET A 113 11.14 -13.62 7.70
N LEU A 114 11.66 -12.60 7.03
CA LEU A 114 11.78 -11.25 7.59
C LEU A 114 10.56 -10.45 7.11
N PHE A 115 9.62 -10.17 8.02
CA PHE A 115 8.40 -9.45 7.69
C PHE A 115 8.25 -8.22 8.59
N LEU A 116 8.04 -7.04 7.99
CA LEU A 116 7.97 -5.75 8.70
C LEU A 116 9.16 -5.50 9.66
N GLY A 117 10.36 -5.99 9.30
CA GLY A 117 11.56 -5.87 10.12
C GLY A 117 11.65 -6.87 11.27
N HIS A 118 10.71 -7.82 11.37
CA HIS A 118 10.68 -8.87 12.39
C HIS A 118 11.00 -10.24 11.80
N ASN A 119 11.84 -11.00 12.50
CA ASN A 119 12.19 -12.36 12.17
C ASN A 119 11.12 -13.31 12.69
N ILE A 120 10.51 -14.06 11.78
CA ILE A 120 9.51 -15.08 12.10
C ILE A 120 9.86 -16.39 11.43
N ALA A 121 9.56 -17.49 12.10
CA ALA A 121 9.40 -18.78 11.45
C ALA A 121 7.93 -19.07 11.23
N LEU A 122 7.63 -19.68 10.10
CA LEU A 122 6.30 -20.10 9.71
C LEU A 122 6.32 -21.62 9.58
N GLY A 123 5.45 -22.31 10.29
CA GLY A 123 5.17 -23.74 10.15
C GLY A 123 3.71 -23.91 9.74
N TYR A 124 3.45 -24.73 8.74
CA TYR A 124 2.10 -24.87 8.23
C TYR A 124 1.80 -26.28 7.73
N ARG A 125 0.54 -26.67 7.79
CA ARG A 125 0.09 -27.98 7.31
C ARG A 125 -1.29 -27.92 6.69
N ASN A 126 -1.49 -28.75 5.68
CA ASN A 126 -2.77 -29.02 5.06
C ASN A 126 -3.51 -27.78 4.52
N HIS A 127 -2.81 -26.76 4.05
CA HIS A 127 -3.44 -25.68 3.30
C HIS A 127 -3.81 -26.15 1.89
N THR A 128 -4.90 -25.61 1.33
CA THR A 128 -5.45 -26.05 0.06
C THR A 128 -5.15 -25.03 -1.04
N ASN A 129 -4.69 -25.51 -2.19
CA ASN A 129 -4.61 -24.73 -3.42
C ASN A 129 -5.45 -25.41 -4.50
N ILE A 130 -6.18 -24.60 -5.28
CA ILE A 130 -6.89 -25.05 -6.48
C ILE A 130 -6.16 -24.51 -7.70
N ILE A 131 -5.86 -25.39 -8.65
CA ILE A 131 -4.95 -25.08 -9.76
C ILE A 131 -5.60 -25.52 -11.06
N MET A 132 -5.60 -24.64 -12.05
CA MET A 132 -6.04 -24.94 -13.41
C MET A 132 -4.90 -24.66 -14.38
N ARG A 133 -4.55 -25.62 -15.22
CA ARG A 133 -3.63 -25.41 -16.34
C ARG A 133 -4.37 -25.53 -17.66
N MET A 134 -4.30 -24.49 -18.46
CA MET A 134 -4.85 -24.41 -19.80
C MET A 134 -3.71 -24.42 -20.82
N SER A 135 -3.75 -25.33 -21.79
CA SER A 135 -2.71 -25.45 -22.82
C SER A 135 -3.29 -25.87 -24.16
N SER A 136 -2.54 -25.68 -25.24
CA SER A 136 -2.87 -26.30 -26.52
C SER A 136 -2.66 -27.82 -26.44
N MET A 137 -3.41 -28.60 -27.25
CA MET A 137 -3.15 -30.04 -27.40
C MET A 137 -1.73 -30.36 -27.90
N ALA A 138 -1.05 -29.40 -28.53
CA ALA A 138 0.34 -29.55 -28.98
C ALA A 138 1.38 -29.21 -27.90
N SER A 139 0.97 -28.63 -26.76
CA SER A 139 1.88 -28.21 -25.69
C SER A 139 2.48 -29.41 -24.97
N LYS A 140 3.77 -29.31 -24.63
CA LYS A 140 4.51 -30.29 -23.83
C LYS A 140 4.39 -29.99 -22.35
N GLU A 141 4.58 -31.00 -21.51
CA GLU A 141 4.56 -30.84 -20.06
C GLU A 141 5.58 -29.82 -19.54
N THR A 142 6.75 -29.74 -20.18
CA THR A 142 7.86 -28.85 -19.79
C THR A 142 7.81 -27.48 -20.47
N ASP A 143 6.75 -27.15 -21.21
CA ASP A 143 6.67 -25.86 -21.90
C ASP A 143 6.57 -24.70 -20.88
N PRO A 144 7.25 -23.55 -21.15
CA PRO A 144 7.15 -22.35 -20.34
C PRO A 144 5.70 -21.90 -20.20
N SER A 145 5.29 -21.69 -18.96
CA SER A 145 3.92 -21.33 -18.60
C SER A 145 3.86 -19.93 -18.00
N VAL A 146 2.74 -19.25 -18.19
CA VAL A 146 2.40 -17.99 -17.51
C VAL A 146 1.54 -18.33 -16.30
N LEU A 147 2.00 -17.98 -15.11
CA LEU A 147 1.23 -18.12 -13.88
C LEU A 147 0.36 -16.88 -13.65
N VAL A 148 -0.91 -17.07 -13.33
CA VAL A 148 -1.82 -16.05 -12.81
C VAL A 148 -2.21 -16.48 -11.40
N ASN A 149 -1.81 -15.71 -10.40
CA ASN A 149 -2.00 -15.99 -8.98
C ASN A 149 -3.01 -15.04 -8.35
N GLY A 150 -3.81 -15.55 -7.43
CA GLY A 150 -4.65 -14.77 -6.52
C GLY A 150 -5.19 -15.65 -5.41
N HIS A 151 -5.27 -15.12 -4.20
CA HIS A 151 -5.62 -15.90 -3.02
C HIS A 151 -7.12 -15.94 -2.74
N PHE A 152 -7.62 -17.05 -2.20
CA PHE A 152 -9.05 -17.26 -1.93
C PHE A 152 -9.41 -17.34 -0.44
N ASP A 153 -8.45 -17.18 0.46
CA ASP A 153 -8.74 -16.88 1.86
C ASP A 153 -9.15 -15.41 2.05
N SER A 154 -9.49 -15.04 3.29
CA SER A 154 -9.84 -13.67 3.68
C SER A 154 -9.29 -13.36 5.08
N PRO A 155 -9.04 -12.09 5.44
CA PRO A 155 -8.49 -11.75 6.73
C PRO A 155 -9.52 -11.86 7.86
N LEU A 156 -9.03 -11.85 9.11
CA LEU A 156 -9.89 -11.90 10.31
C LEU A 156 -11.02 -10.86 10.26
N GLY A 157 -12.26 -11.33 10.37
CA GLY A 157 -13.44 -10.48 10.46
C GLY A 157 -13.85 -9.77 9.16
N SER A 158 -13.15 -10.01 8.05
CA SER A 158 -13.44 -9.43 6.73
C SER A 158 -14.18 -10.43 5.82
N PRO A 159 -15.23 -10.02 5.09
CA PRO A 159 -15.83 -10.83 4.03
C PRO A 159 -14.90 -11.00 2.81
N GLY A 160 -13.97 -10.06 2.61
CA GLY A 160 -12.96 -10.13 1.57
C GLY A 160 -13.49 -9.94 0.14
N ALA A 161 -14.46 -9.04 -0.08
CA ALA A 161 -15.03 -8.82 -1.41
C ALA A 161 -14.02 -8.18 -2.37
N GLY A 162 -13.31 -7.14 -1.94
CA GLY A 162 -12.11 -6.65 -2.59
C GLY A 162 -10.98 -7.67 -2.47
N ASP A 163 -10.72 -8.10 -1.24
CA ASP A 163 -9.50 -8.79 -0.80
C ASP A 163 -9.72 -10.27 -0.36
N CYS A 164 -9.44 -11.26 -1.21
CA CYS A 164 -9.25 -11.16 -2.66
C CYS A 164 -10.38 -11.84 -3.43
N GLY A 165 -11.63 -11.69 -2.97
CA GLY A 165 -12.81 -12.19 -3.68
C GLY A 165 -12.86 -11.67 -5.12
N SER A 166 -12.52 -10.39 -5.32
CA SER A 166 -12.45 -9.75 -6.64
C SER A 166 -11.35 -10.34 -7.55
N CYS A 167 -10.26 -10.83 -6.98
CA CYS A 167 -9.10 -11.38 -7.68
C CYS A 167 -9.43 -12.78 -8.20
N VAL A 168 -9.91 -13.65 -7.31
CA VAL A 168 -10.38 -15.00 -7.62
C VAL A 168 -11.50 -14.95 -8.66
N ALA A 169 -12.48 -14.07 -8.46
CA ALA A 169 -13.59 -13.88 -9.39
C ALA A 169 -13.09 -13.44 -10.78
N SER A 170 -12.13 -12.50 -10.83
CA SER A 170 -11.54 -12.04 -12.10
C SER A 170 -10.83 -13.19 -12.81
N MET A 171 -10.06 -14.00 -12.09
CA MET A 171 -9.38 -15.18 -12.64
C MET A 171 -10.37 -16.22 -13.19
N LEU A 172 -11.48 -16.46 -12.50
CA LEU A 172 -12.56 -17.35 -12.98
C LEU A 172 -13.19 -16.83 -14.29
N GLU A 173 -13.51 -15.53 -14.38
CA GLU A 173 -14.07 -14.94 -15.60
C GLU A 173 -13.03 -14.91 -16.74
N ILE A 174 -11.73 -14.75 -16.45
CA ILE A 174 -10.66 -14.88 -17.44
C ILE A 174 -10.55 -16.31 -17.95
N ALA A 175 -10.55 -17.31 -17.06
CA ALA A 175 -10.54 -18.72 -17.46
C ALA A 175 -11.74 -19.04 -18.36
N ARG A 176 -12.94 -18.56 -17.99
CA ARG A 176 -14.15 -18.68 -18.83
C ARG A 176 -13.95 -18.00 -20.18
N LEU A 177 -13.41 -16.78 -20.20
CA LEU A 177 -13.18 -16.03 -21.43
C LEU A 177 -12.19 -16.73 -22.37
N ILE A 178 -11.14 -17.38 -21.84
CA ILE A 178 -10.21 -18.18 -22.66
C ILE A 178 -10.98 -19.35 -23.30
N VAL A 179 -11.81 -20.07 -22.55
CA VAL A 179 -12.62 -21.18 -23.06
C VAL A 179 -13.60 -20.73 -24.15
N ASP A 180 -14.35 -19.65 -23.90
CA ASP A 180 -15.47 -19.26 -24.75
C ASP A 180 -15.09 -18.35 -25.94
N SER A 181 -13.94 -17.66 -25.89
CA SER A 181 -13.51 -16.77 -26.99
C SER A 181 -12.95 -17.50 -28.20
N GLY A 182 -12.73 -18.82 -28.10
CA GLY A 182 -12.05 -19.62 -29.13
C GLY A 182 -10.54 -19.36 -29.23
N TRP A 183 -9.96 -18.54 -28.35
CA TRP A 183 -8.52 -18.31 -28.28
C TRP A 183 -7.81 -19.49 -27.62
N VAL A 184 -6.80 -20.04 -28.28
CA VAL A 184 -5.93 -21.10 -27.73
C VAL A 184 -4.61 -20.48 -27.29
N PRO A 185 -4.18 -20.64 -26.02
CA PRO A 185 -2.90 -20.14 -25.55
C PRO A 185 -1.72 -20.77 -26.32
N HIS A 186 -0.81 -19.95 -26.84
CA HIS A 186 0.41 -20.43 -27.52
C HIS A 186 1.38 -21.12 -26.54
N ARG A 187 1.38 -20.66 -25.29
CA ARG A 187 2.10 -21.22 -24.15
C ARG A 187 1.08 -21.49 -23.04
N PRO A 188 1.29 -22.53 -22.20
CA PRO A 188 0.32 -22.83 -21.16
C PRO A 188 0.09 -21.66 -20.19
N VAL A 189 -1.12 -21.54 -19.69
CA VAL A 189 -1.51 -20.61 -18.62
C VAL A 189 -1.89 -21.43 -17.41
N ILE A 190 -1.33 -21.09 -16.25
CA ILE A 190 -1.64 -21.72 -14.97
C ILE A 190 -2.39 -20.68 -14.13
N PHE A 191 -3.61 -20.98 -13.71
CA PHE A 191 -4.30 -20.22 -12.67
C PHE A 191 -4.07 -20.93 -11.34
N LEU A 192 -3.48 -20.22 -10.39
CA LEU A 192 -3.25 -20.67 -9.02
C LEU A 192 -4.16 -19.87 -8.09
N PHE A 193 -5.20 -20.54 -7.60
CA PHE A 193 -6.03 -20.04 -6.52
C PHE A 193 -5.46 -20.60 -5.22
N ASN A 194 -4.62 -19.83 -4.56
CA ASN A 194 -3.92 -20.28 -3.36
C ASN A 194 -4.66 -19.91 -2.06
N GLY A 195 -4.51 -20.74 -1.04
CA GLY A 195 -5.00 -20.46 0.31
C GLY A 195 -3.91 -19.85 1.20
N ALA A 196 -4.31 -19.41 2.39
CA ALA A 196 -3.43 -18.91 3.45
C ALA A 196 -2.43 -17.82 3.02
N GLU A 197 -2.84 -16.87 2.17
CA GLU A 197 -2.04 -15.66 1.92
C GLU A 197 -2.00 -14.79 3.18
N GLU A 198 -3.15 -14.61 3.83
CA GLU A 198 -3.36 -13.76 5.01
C GLU A 198 -2.58 -14.23 6.25
N LEU A 199 -2.03 -15.43 6.15
CA LEU A 199 -1.13 -16.04 7.13
C LEU A 199 0.31 -16.13 6.60
N PHE A 200 0.72 -15.15 5.79
CA PHE A 200 2.07 -14.97 5.24
C PHE A 200 2.40 -15.90 4.06
N MET A 201 1.55 -15.88 3.02
CA MET A 201 1.79 -16.49 1.70
C MET A 201 2.06 -18.00 1.76
N LEU A 202 1.39 -18.72 2.67
CA LEU A 202 1.72 -20.13 2.95
C LEU A 202 1.33 -21.06 1.79
N GLY A 203 0.21 -20.78 1.12
CA GLY A 203 -0.26 -21.56 -0.02
C GLY A 203 0.67 -21.45 -1.24
N SER A 204 1.09 -20.23 -1.60
CA SER A 204 2.00 -20.00 -2.73
C SER A 204 3.40 -20.57 -2.43
N HIS A 205 3.89 -20.44 -1.19
CA HIS A 205 5.12 -21.09 -0.74
C HIS A 205 5.01 -22.62 -0.89
N GLY A 206 3.91 -23.22 -0.44
CA GLY A 206 3.65 -24.64 -0.59
C GLY A 206 3.64 -25.12 -2.04
N PHE A 207 3.03 -24.34 -2.93
CA PHE A 207 3.04 -24.61 -4.37
C PHE A 207 4.47 -24.60 -4.94
N MET A 208 5.26 -23.57 -4.64
CA MET A 208 6.66 -23.46 -5.11
C MET A 208 7.59 -24.52 -4.51
N LYS A 209 7.24 -25.10 -3.36
CA LYS A 209 8.03 -26.18 -2.74
C LYS A 209 7.70 -27.56 -3.32
N THR A 210 6.45 -27.82 -3.69
CA THR A 210 5.96 -29.20 -3.89
C THR A 210 5.31 -29.48 -5.25
N HIS A 211 4.84 -28.45 -5.96
CA HIS A 211 4.02 -28.68 -7.15
C HIS A 211 4.85 -29.02 -8.39
N LYS A 212 4.42 -30.02 -9.19
CA LYS A 212 5.13 -30.47 -10.40
C LYS A 212 5.29 -29.38 -11.48
N TRP A 213 4.38 -28.42 -11.55
CA TRP A 213 4.42 -27.34 -12.53
C TRP A 213 5.28 -26.14 -12.12
N ARG A 214 5.81 -26.09 -10.89
CA ARG A 214 6.60 -24.96 -10.39
C ARG A 214 7.78 -24.61 -11.31
N ASP A 215 8.44 -25.63 -11.86
CA ASP A 215 9.65 -25.50 -12.70
C ASP A 215 9.30 -25.14 -14.16
N THR A 216 7.99 -25.13 -14.50
CA THR A 216 7.51 -24.74 -15.83
C THR A 216 7.22 -23.26 -15.95
N ILE A 217 7.15 -22.52 -14.84
CA ILE A 217 6.74 -21.11 -14.81
C ILE A 217 7.87 -20.26 -15.37
N GLY A 218 7.58 -19.51 -16.43
CA GLY A 218 8.53 -18.57 -17.02
C GLY A 218 8.21 -17.10 -16.74
N ALA A 219 6.97 -16.81 -16.38
CA ALA A 219 6.53 -15.50 -15.91
C ALA A 219 5.29 -15.63 -15.04
N PHE A 220 5.01 -14.63 -14.20
CA PHE A 220 3.80 -14.61 -13.41
C PHE A 220 3.12 -13.24 -13.33
N ILE A 221 1.83 -13.25 -13.02
CA ILE A 221 1.01 -12.10 -12.68
C ILE A 221 0.36 -12.41 -11.33
N ASN A 222 0.69 -11.64 -10.30
CA ASN A 222 0.00 -11.66 -9.02
C ASN A 222 -1.11 -10.60 -9.04
N VAL A 223 -2.34 -11.00 -8.69
CA VAL A 223 -3.50 -10.12 -8.63
C VAL A 223 -3.93 -9.98 -7.17
N GLU A 224 -3.92 -8.76 -6.68
CA GLU A 224 -4.11 -8.43 -5.26
C GLU A 224 -5.09 -7.27 -5.06
N ALA A 225 -5.55 -7.06 -3.83
CA ALA A 225 -6.36 -5.92 -3.45
C ALA A 225 -6.03 -5.41 -2.04
N SER A 226 -5.51 -4.19 -1.95
CA SER A 226 -5.41 -3.44 -0.69
C SER A 226 -6.57 -2.43 -0.52
N GLY A 227 -7.73 -2.75 -1.10
CA GLY A 227 -8.89 -1.88 -1.22
C GLY A 227 -9.98 -2.49 -2.10
N THR A 228 -10.99 -1.69 -2.43
CA THR A 228 -12.22 -2.13 -3.13
C THR A 228 -12.30 -1.65 -4.58
N GLY A 229 -11.26 -0.96 -5.08
CA GLY A 229 -11.16 -0.62 -6.50
C GLY A 229 -10.25 0.59 -6.75
N GLY A 230 -10.69 1.45 -7.67
CA GLY A 230 -9.85 2.49 -8.27
C GLY A 230 -8.88 1.89 -9.31
N PRO A 231 -7.72 2.53 -9.53
CA PRO A 231 -6.69 1.99 -10.42
C PRO A 231 -6.14 0.65 -9.91
N ASP A 232 -6.01 -0.32 -10.82
CA ASP A 232 -5.38 -1.63 -10.63
C ASP A 232 -3.88 -1.50 -10.92
N LEU A 233 -3.14 -0.95 -9.95
CA LEU A 233 -1.80 -0.44 -10.16
C LEU A 233 -0.77 -1.57 -10.22
N VAL A 234 0.13 -1.54 -11.21
CA VAL A 234 1.38 -2.31 -11.18
C VAL A 234 2.31 -1.73 -10.11
N CYS A 235 2.31 -2.34 -8.93
CA CYS A 235 3.10 -1.92 -7.77
C CYS A 235 4.55 -2.42 -7.84
N GLN A 236 4.74 -3.64 -8.31
CA GLN A 236 6.04 -4.27 -8.45
C GLN A 236 6.18 -4.93 -9.83
N SER A 237 7.39 -4.89 -10.37
CA SER A 237 7.76 -5.57 -11.61
C SER A 237 9.24 -5.83 -11.60
N GLY A 238 9.63 -7.03 -12.02
CA GLY A 238 11.03 -7.45 -12.02
C GLY A 238 11.17 -8.96 -12.20
N PRO A 239 12.41 -9.49 -12.14
CA PRO A 239 13.64 -8.77 -11.84
C PRO A 239 14.21 -7.95 -13.02
N SER A 240 13.73 -8.16 -14.25
CA SER A 240 14.15 -7.44 -15.46
C SER A 240 13.03 -6.52 -15.99
N SER A 241 13.34 -5.70 -17.01
CA SER A 241 12.39 -4.71 -17.56
C SER A 241 11.27 -5.31 -18.43
N TRP A 242 11.38 -6.59 -18.83
CA TRP A 242 10.48 -7.17 -19.82
C TRP A 242 9.03 -7.38 -19.34
N PRO A 243 8.71 -7.71 -18.08
CA PRO A 243 7.31 -7.79 -17.64
C PRO A 243 6.63 -6.43 -17.72
N SER A 244 7.32 -5.35 -17.32
CA SER A 244 6.84 -3.98 -17.50
C SER A 244 6.67 -3.60 -18.97
N ASN A 245 7.55 -4.09 -19.86
CA ASN A 245 7.40 -3.87 -21.30
C ASN A 245 6.15 -4.56 -21.85
N VAL A 246 5.91 -5.81 -21.44
CA VAL A 246 4.67 -6.54 -21.80
C VAL A 246 3.44 -5.79 -21.33
N TYR A 247 3.44 -5.30 -20.09
CA TYR A 247 2.34 -4.48 -19.58
C TYR A 247 2.15 -3.20 -20.41
N ALA A 248 3.24 -2.48 -20.70
CA ALA A 248 3.19 -1.23 -21.46
C ALA A 248 2.69 -1.41 -22.90
N GLU A 249 2.98 -2.55 -23.52
CA GLU A 249 2.51 -2.90 -24.87
C GLU A 249 1.06 -3.39 -24.90
N ALA A 250 0.59 -4.07 -23.83
CA ALA A 250 -0.65 -4.83 -23.86
C ALA A 250 -1.82 -4.19 -23.09
N ALA A 251 -1.57 -3.37 -22.07
CA ALA A 251 -2.63 -2.84 -21.21
C ALA A 251 -3.59 -1.94 -22.00
N ILE A 252 -4.89 -2.24 -21.90
CA ILE A 252 -5.97 -1.48 -22.53
C ILE A 252 -6.26 -0.21 -21.71
N TYR A 253 -6.26 -0.36 -20.39
CA TYR A 253 -6.40 0.72 -19.41
C TYR A 253 -5.16 0.77 -18.53
N PRO A 254 -4.06 1.35 -19.02
CA PRO A 254 -2.78 1.27 -18.32
C PRO A 254 -2.80 1.96 -16.96
N MET A 255 -2.37 1.26 -15.92
CA MET A 255 -2.31 1.75 -14.55
C MET A 255 -1.00 1.26 -13.95
N ALA A 256 0.09 1.97 -14.22
CA ALA A 256 1.42 1.53 -13.84
C ALA A 256 2.35 2.73 -13.77
N ASN A 257 3.17 2.81 -12.72
CA ASN A 257 4.26 3.77 -12.66
C ASN A 257 5.46 3.20 -11.93
N SER A 258 6.66 3.49 -12.43
CA SER A 258 7.90 2.93 -11.89
C SER A 258 8.27 3.53 -10.53
N ALA A 259 7.73 4.70 -10.18
CA ALA A 259 7.88 5.29 -8.85
C ALA A 259 7.22 4.43 -7.75
N ALA A 260 6.16 3.69 -8.07
CA ALA A 260 5.55 2.74 -7.14
C ALA A 260 6.56 1.68 -6.69
N ALA A 261 7.35 1.12 -7.62
CA ALA A 261 8.37 0.12 -7.32
C ALA A 261 9.57 0.67 -6.51
N ASP A 262 9.79 2.00 -6.53
CA ASP A 262 10.80 2.65 -5.69
C ASP A 262 10.32 2.83 -4.24
N VAL A 263 9.00 2.96 -4.03
CA VAL A 263 8.38 3.22 -2.73
C VAL A 263 7.80 1.96 -2.09
N PHE A 264 7.45 0.94 -2.87
CA PHE A 264 6.85 -0.30 -2.35
C PHE A 264 7.65 -0.95 -1.22
N PRO A 265 9.01 -1.01 -1.25
CA PRO A 265 9.78 -1.59 -0.15
C PRO A 265 9.65 -0.88 1.20
N VAL A 266 9.11 0.35 1.24
CA VAL A 266 8.83 1.09 2.49
C VAL A 266 7.36 1.08 2.88
N ILE A 267 6.48 0.48 2.07
CA ILE A 267 5.07 0.25 2.42
C ILE A 267 5.01 -0.98 3.34
N PRO A 268 4.34 -0.88 4.51
CA PRO A 268 4.20 -2.02 5.40
C PRO A 268 3.18 -3.03 4.83
N GLY A 269 3.68 -4.06 4.15
CA GLY A 269 2.90 -5.15 3.58
C GLY A 269 3.75 -5.97 2.61
N ASP A 270 3.28 -7.16 2.27
CA ASP A 270 3.87 -8.01 1.24
C ASP A 270 2.76 -8.83 0.60
N THR A 271 3.06 -9.53 -0.50
CA THR A 271 2.08 -10.36 -1.23
C THR A 271 2.73 -11.66 -1.68
N ASP A 272 1.93 -12.57 -2.24
CA ASP A 272 2.44 -13.78 -2.91
C ASP A 272 3.53 -13.48 -3.96
N TYR A 273 3.58 -12.26 -4.51
CA TYR A 273 4.64 -11.82 -5.41
C TYR A 273 6.04 -12.12 -4.86
N ARG A 274 6.27 -11.95 -3.55
CA ARG A 274 7.58 -12.22 -2.93
C ARG A 274 8.00 -13.68 -3.05
N ILE A 275 7.07 -14.62 -2.91
CA ILE A 275 7.37 -16.05 -3.00
C ILE A 275 7.92 -16.39 -4.40
N PHE A 276 7.27 -15.88 -5.44
CA PHE A 276 7.66 -16.14 -6.83
C PHE A 276 8.90 -15.35 -7.26
N SER A 277 9.01 -14.09 -6.84
CA SER A 277 10.06 -13.18 -7.32
C SER A 277 11.36 -13.19 -6.52
N GLN A 278 11.31 -13.50 -5.22
CA GLN A 278 12.47 -13.36 -4.33
C GLN A 278 12.85 -14.68 -3.67
N ASP A 279 11.91 -15.32 -2.97
CA ASP A 279 12.26 -16.39 -2.04
C ASP A 279 12.56 -17.73 -2.74
N TYR A 280 11.83 -18.07 -3.82
CA TYR A 280 11.93 -19.39 -4.44
C TYR A 280 12.13 -19.37 -5.95
N GLY A 281 11.56 -18.40 -6.67
CA GLY A 281 11.52 -18.46 -8.13
C GLY A 281 12.55 -17.59 -8.86
N ASN A 282 12.84 -16.39 -8.36
CA ASN A 282 13.44 -15.31 -9.17
C ASN A 282 12.75 -15.17 -10.54
N ILE A 283 11.44 -15.47 -10.57
CA ILE A 283 10.64 -15.53 -11.79
C ILE A 283 10.29 -14.10 -12.18
N PRO A 284 10.35 -13.72 -13.45
CA PRO A 284 9.86 -12.42 -13.88
C PRO A 284 8.35 -12.28 -13.73
N GLY A 285 7.86 -11.19 -13.14
CA GLY A 285 6.43 -11.01 -12.97
C GLY A 285 5.97 -9.59 -12.69
N LEU A 286 4.66 -9.47 -12.54
CA LEU A 286 3.94 -8.24 -12.22
C LEU A 286 3.12 -8.46 -10.94
N ASP A 287 3.12 -7.46 -10.06
CA ASP A 287 2.23 -7.38 -8.90
C ASP A 287 1.21 -6.28 -9.15
N ILE A 288 -0.05 -6.65 -9.33
CA ILE A 288 -1.14 -5.74 -9.75
C ILE A 288 -2.17 -5.66 -8.62
N ILE A 289 -2.35 -4.46 -8.07
CA ILE A 289 -3.06 -4.27 -6.80
C ILE A 289 -4.13 -3.18 -6.92
N PHE A 290 -5.36 -3.44 -6.45
CA PHE A 290 -6.30 -2.36 -6.13
C PHE A 290 -5.81 -1.59 -4.91
N LEU A 291 -5.52 -0.30 -5.09
CA LEU A 291 -4.94 0.52 -4.02
C LEU A 291 -5.92 1.47 -3.33
N LEU A 292 -7.08 1.74 -3.94
CA LEU A 292 -8.08 2.66 -3.35
C LEU A 292 -9.25 1.91 -2.72
N GLY A 293 -9.91 2.58 -1.79
CA GLY A 293 -10.88 1.95 -0.89
C GLY A 293 -10.21 1.34 0.34
N GLY A 294 -9.04 1.85 0.72
CA GLY A 294 -8.25 1.39 1.87
C GLY A 294 -8.98 1.52 3.20
N TYR A 295 -10.06 2.33 3.29
CA TYR A 295 -10.95 2.38 4.45
C TYR A 295 -11.60 1.03 4.77
N PHE A 296 -11.85 0.19 3.77
CA PHE A 296 -12.56 -1.09 3.90
C PHE A 296 -11.62 -2.29 4.00
N TYR A 297 -10.37 -2.14 3.56
CA TYR A 297 -9.34 -3.17 3.59
C TYR A 297 -9.17 -3.77 5.00
N HIS A 298 -9.25 -5.10 5.14
CA HIS A 298 -9.22 -5.83 6.41
C HIS A 298 -10.29 -5.37 7.43
N THR A 299 -11.50 -5.07 6.97
CA THR A 299 -12.63 -4.69 7.84
C THR A 299 -13.87 -5.50 7.51
N SER A 300 -14.87 -5.49 8.40
CA SER A 300 -16.18 -6.09 8.11
C SER A 300 -16.93 -5.41 6.95
N SER A 301 -16.46 -4.22 6.53
CA SER A 301 -17.02 -3.43 5.45
C SER A 301 -16.40 -3.71 4.07
N ASP A 302 -15.49 -4.67 3.94
CA ASP A 302 -15.05 -5.15 2.62
C ASP A 302 -16.12 -6.01 1.95
N THR A 303 -17.19 -5.36 1.47
CA THR A 303 -18.38 -6.00 0.89
C THR A 303 -18.53 -5.72 -0.60
N VAL A 304 -19.35 -6.53 -1.27
CA VAL A 304 -19.61 -6.45 -2.72
C VAL A 304 -20.12 -5.06 -3.12
N GLU A 305 -20.95 -4.44 -2.27
CA GLU A 305 -21.56 -3.13 -2.52
C GLU A 305 -20.56 -1.97 -2.48
N ARG A 306 -19.36 -2.20 -1.92
CA ARG A 306 -18.28 -1.21 -1.84
C ARG A 306 -17.33 -1.27 -3.03
N LEU A 307 -17.43 -2.30 -3.87
CA LEU A 307 -16.59 -2.41 -5.06
C LEU A 307 -16.85 -1.23 -6.00
N LEU A 308 -15.77 -0.60 -6.46
CA LEU A 308 -15.89 0.52 -7.38
C LEU A 308 -16.23 0.01 -8.79
N PRO A 309 -17.36 0.43 -9.39
CA PRO A 309 -17.72 0.01 -10.73
C PRO A 309 -16.66 0.39 -11.77
N GLY A 310 -16.36 -0.53 -12.68
CA GLY A 310 -15.37 -0.36 -13.74
C GLY A 310 -13.95 -0.83 -13.36
N SER A 311 -13.64 -0.97 -12.07
CA SER A 311 -12.32 -1.47 -11.62
C SER A 311 -12.09 -2.91 -12.03
N ILE A 312 -13.08 -3.76 -11.83
CA ILE A 312 -13.00 -5.17 -12.20
C ILE A 312 -13.02 -5.32 -13.72
N GLN A 313 -13.82 -4.52 -14.44
CA GLN A 313 -13.80 -4.51 -15.91
C GLN A 313 -12.42 -4.15 -16.45
N ALA A 314 -11.80 -3.09 -15.93
CA ALA A 314 -10.48 -2.66 -16.37
C ALA A 314 -9.40 -3.70 -16.08
N ARG A 315 -9.42 -4.29 -14.87
CA ARG A 315 -8.58 -5.42 -14.47
C ARG A 315 -8.71 -6.57 -15.46
N GLY A 316 -9.93 -7.04 -15.73
CA GLY A 316 -10.16 -8.17 -16.61
C GLY A 316 -9.71 -7.94 -18.05
N GLU A 317 -10.02 -6.78 -18.62
CA GLU A 317 -9.58 -6.45 -19.98
C GLU A 317 -8.04 -6.35 -20.08
N ASN A 318 -7.39 -5.74 -19.08
CA ASN A 318 -5.94 -5.71 -18.99
C ASN A 318 -5.34 -7.11 -18.85
N LEU A 319 -5.79 -7.89 -17.87
CA LEU A 319 -5.27 -9.23 -17.59
C LEU A 319 -5.36 -10.13 -18.82
N PHE A 320 -6.50 -10.15 -19.52
CA PHE A 320 -6.66 -10.97 -20.71
C PHE A 320 -5.67 -10.58 -21.82
N SER A 321 -5.50 -9.27 -22.05
CA SER A 321 -4.55 -8.75 -23.04
C SER A 321 -3.10 -9.07 -22.66
N ILE A 322 -2.74 -8.88 -21.39
CA ILE A 322 -1.39 -9.12 -20.86
C ILE A 322 -1.04 -10.62 -20.92
N ILE A 323 -1.96 -11.51 -20.54
CA ILE A 323 -1.77 -12.98 -20.63
C ILE A 323 -1.50 -13.40 -22.08
N LYS A 324 -2.24 -12.85 -23.05
CA LYS A 324 -1.99 -13.10 -24.48
C LYS A 324 -0.58 -12.66 -24.90
N THR A 325 -0.14 -11.49 -24.46
CA THR A 325 1.18 -10.97 -24.81
C THR A 325 2.30 -11.77 -24.14
N PHE A 326 2.16 -12.15 -22.87
CA PHE A 326 3.11 -13.03 -22.19
C PHE A 326 3.24 -14.39 -22.89
N THR A 327 2.11 -15.03 -23.20
CA THR A 327 2.10 -16.36 -23.85
C THR A 327 2.67 -16.34 -25.27
N ASN A 328 2.67 -15.19 -25.94
CA ASN A 328 3.26 -15.00 -27.27
C ASN A 328 4.73 -14.58 -27.24
N SER A 329 5.28 -14.24 -26.08
CA SER A 329 6.63 -13.69 -25.96
C SER A 329 7.70 -14.75 -26.13
N SER A 330 8.72 -14.48 -26.96
CA SER A 330 9.92 -15.31 -27.07
C SER A 330 10.80 -15.27 -25.82
N LYS A 331 10.63 -14.23 -24.97
CA LYS A 331 11.35 -14.07 -23.70
C LYS A 331 10.81 -14.98 -22.59
N LEU A 332 9.65 -15.62 -22.79
CA LEU A 332 9.09 -16.54 -21.81
C LEU A 332 9.91 -17.83 -21.79
N GLN A 333 10.77 -17.96 -20.78
CA GLN A 333 11.70 -19.07 -20.58
C GLN A 333 11.52 -19.62 -19.16
N ASN A 334 11.68 -20.92 -18.96
CA ASN A 334 11.54 -21.58 -17.66
C ASN A 334 12.82 -22.33 -17.26
N THR A 335 12.80 -22.99 -16.10
CA THR A 335 13.97 -23.71 -15.54
C THR A 335 14.52 -24.79 -16.48
N TYR A 336 13.68 -25.41 -17.32
CA TYR A 336 14.12 -26.46 -18.27
C TYR A 336 14.87 -25.92 -19.49
N GLN A 337 14.65 -24.65 -19.85
CA GLN A 337 15.23 -24.04 -21.04
C GLN A 337 16.47 -23.19 -20.74
N THR A 338 16.76 -22.95 -19.46
CA THR A 338 17.78 -21.97 -19.09
C THR A 338 18.94 -22.60 -18.32
N ASN A 339 20.17 -22.41 -18.81
CA ASN A 339 21.37 -22.65 -18.00
C ASN A 339 21.45 -21.56 -16.92
N TYR A 340 21.44 -21.94 -15.64
CA TYR A 340 21.46 -21.03 -14.46
C TYR A 340 22.52 -19.90 -14.53
N SER A 341 23.60 -20.11 -15.28
CA SER A 341 24.71 -19.16 -15.52
C SER A 341 24.35 -17.97 -16.43
N GLU A 342 23.48 -18.14 -17.44
CA GLU A 342 23.10 -17.06 -18.38
C GLU A 342 22.00 -16.14 -17.83
N VAL A 343 21.18 -16.65 -16.91
CA VAL A 343 20.11 -15.91 -16.23
C VAL A 343 20.67 -14.84 -15.30
N THR A 344 21.64 -15.18 -14.46
CA THR A 344 22.31 -14.19 -13.59
C THR A 344 22.94 -13.09 -14.44
N THR A 345 23.68 -13.45 -15.49
CA THR A 345 24.38 -12.49 -16.36
C THR A 345 23.44 -11.58 -17.17
N SER A 346 22.22 -12.02 -17.53
CA SER A 346 21.24 -11.22 -18.26
C SER A 346 20.31 -10.39 -17.35
N ILE A 347 19.93 -10.91 -16.17
CA ILE A 347 19.19 -10.18 -15.14
C ILE A 347 20.01 -8.99 -14.62
N PHE A 348 21.33 -9.15 -14.48
CA PHE A 348 22.21 -8.03 -14.10
C PHE A 348 22.44 -7.00 -15.21
N ASN A 349 22.07 -7.29 -16.46
CA ASN A 349 22.30 -6.42 -17.62
C ASN A 349 21.06 -5.63 -18.09
N ASP A 350 19.84 -6.05 -17.73
CA ASP A 350 18.59 -5.37 -18.11
C ASP A 350 18.08 -4.50 -16.93
N GLU A 351 18.70 -3.32 -16.81
CA GLU A 351 18.41 -2.33 -15.77
C GLU A 351 16.90 -1.94 -15.71
N ARG A 352 16.35 -1.70 -14.51
CA ARG A 352 14.94 -1.28 -14.30
C ARG A 352 14.56 -0.13 -15.26
N ALA A 353 13.53 -0.38 -16.08
CA ALA A 353 13.00 0.61 -17.01
C ALA A 353 12.20 1.70 -16.28
N VAL A 354 12.01 2.83 -16.95
CA VAL A 354 11.12 3.89 -16.47
C VAL A 354 9.82 3.78 -17.25
N PHE A 355 8.71 3.74 -16.52
CA PHE A 355 7.38 3.66 -17.10
C PHE A 355 6.36 4.40 -16.24
N PHE A 356 5.36 5.00 -16.88
CA PHE A 356 4.22 5.63 -16.19
C PHE A 356 3.04 5.79 -17.15
N ASP A 357 1.82 5.66 -16.65
CA ASP A 357 0.61 5.98 -17.40
C ASP A 357 0.31 7.48 -17.38
N TYR A 358 -0.33 8.00 -18.43
CA TYR A 358 -0.88 9.36 -18.44
C TYR A 358 -2.41 9.29 -18.38
N PHE A 359 -2.99 9.54 -17.19
CA PHE A 359 -4.44 9.43 -16.90
C PHE A 359 -5.06 8.07 -17.26
N SER A 360 -4.26 7.00 -17.19
CA SER A 360 -4.67 5.68 -17.67
C SER A 360 -5.12 5.61 -19.13
N TRP A 361 -4.75 6.59 -19.96
CA TRP A 361 -5.08 6.60 -21.39
C TRP A 361 -4.01 5.93 -22.25
N PHE A 362 -2.74 6.09 -21.88
CA PHE A 362 -1.61 5.45 -22.56
C PHE A 362 -0.40 5.34 -21.64
N MET A 363 0.51 4.41 -21.96
CA MET A 363 1.79 4.24 -21.27
C MET A 363 2.91 5.03 -21.94
N ILE A 364 3.79 5.57 -21.12
CA ILE A 364 5.13 5.99 -21.51
C ILE A 364 6.09 4.94 -20.94
N PHE A 365 6.93 4.35 -21.79
CA PHE A 365 7.92 3.35 -21.40
C PHE A 365 9.25 3.64 -22.11
N TYR A 366 10.35 3.61 -21.38
CA TYR A 366 11.69 3.66 -21.96
C TYR A 366 12.72 2.97 -21.07
N SER A 367 13.73 2.37 -21.71
CA SER A 367 14.79 1.63 -21.02
C SER A 367 15.65 2.55 -20.15
N ARG A 368 16.36 1.98 -19.17
CA ARG A 368 17.29 2.73 -18.33
C ARG A 368 18.38 3.45 -19.13
N ARG A 369 18.84 2.89 -20.25
CA ARG A 369 19.81 3.54 -21.14
C ARG A 369 19.25 4.83 -21.73
N VAL A 370 18.00 4.79 -22.19
CA VAL A 370 17.28 5.98 -22.66
C VAL A 370 17.03 6.95 -21.50
N ALA A 371 16.68 6.46 -20.32
CA ALA A 371 16.52 7.29 -19.12
C ALA A 371 17.82 8.05 -18.78
N LYS A 372 18.99 7.38 -18.80
CA LYS A 372 20.30 8.03 -18.58
C LYS A 372 20.54 9.18 -19.56
N ILE A 373 20.17 9.02 -20.82
CA ILE A 373 20.28 10.08 -21.82
C ILE A 373 19.28 11.19 -21.51
N LEU A 374 17.99 10.88 -21.48
CA LEU A 374 16.91 11.86 -21.32
C LEU A 374 17.04 12.65 -20.02
N HIS A 375 17.28 11.98 -18.90
CA HIS A 375 17.35 12.60 -17.57
C HIS A 375 18.64 13.42 -17.38
N SER A 376 19.68 13.19 -18.21
CA SER A 376 20.89 14.03 -18.23
C SER A 376 20.74 15.30 -19.08
N ILE A 377 19.82 15.33 -20.05
CA ILE A 377 19.60 16.48 -20.95
C ILE A 377 19.41 17.81 -20.18
N PRO A 378 18.57 17.88 -19.12
CA PRO A 378 18.36 19.13 -18.39
C PRO A 378 19.64 19.78 -17.85
N ILE A 379 20.66 19.01 -17.50
CA ILE A 379 21.93 19.55 -16.99
C ILE A 379 22.67 20.37 -18.05
N PHE A 380 22.64 19.95 -19.32
CA PHE A 380 23.30 20.69 -20.39
C PHE A 380 22.66 22.06 -20.63
N PHE A 381 21.36 22.19 -20.39
CA PHE A 381 20.65 23.48 -20.48
C PHE A 381 21.02 24.46 -19.37
N LEU A 382 21.64 24.01 -18.26
CA LEU A 382 22.13 24.91 -17.22
C LEU A 382 23.26 25.82 -17.69
N VAL A 383 23.90 25.51 -18.83
CA VAL A 383 24.95 26.36 -19.43
C VAL A 383 24.36 27.51 -20.25
N PHE A 384 23.09 27.42 -20.64
CA PHE A 384 22.42 28.41 -21.47
C PHE A 384 22.39 29.84 -20.88
N PRO A 385 22.06 30.08 -19.60
CA PRO A 385 22.11 31.43 -19.01
C PRO A 385 23.49 32.09 -19.06
N PHE A 386 24.56 31.30 -19.21
CA PHE A 386 25.94 31.80 -19.24
C PHE A 386 26.48 32.08 -20.65
N THR A 387 25.86 31.51 -21.68
CA THR A 387 26.35 31.55 -23.07
C THR A 387 25.45 32.35 -24.00
N HIS A 388 24.14 32.28 -23.77
CA HIS A 388 23.11 32.90 -24.61
C HIS A 388 22.14 33.76 -23.77
N GLY A 389 22.37 33.85 -22.46
CA GLY A 389 21.65 34.78 -21.58
C GLY A 389 22.04 36.23 -21.85
N ARG A 390 21.29 37.17 -21.27
CA ARG A 390 21.56 38.61 -21.45
C ARG A 390 22.84 39.07 -20.73
N SER A 391 23.56 38.19 -20.05
CA SER A 391 24.68 38.56 -19.18
C SER A 391 25.95 38.96 -19.94
N HIS A 392 26.60 40.02 -19.47
CA HIS A 392 27.95 40.42 -19.86
C HIS A 392 29.04 39.86 -18.91
N SER A 393 28.68 39.30 -17.75
CA SER A 393 29.62 38.73 -16.78
C SER A 393 29.20 37.33 -16.33
N TRP A 394 30.07 36.35 -16.61
CA TRP A 394 29.84 34.96 -16.27
C TRP A 394 29.67 34.74 -14.75
N SER A 395 30.48 35.41 -13.94
CA SER A 395 30.42 35.27 -12.47
C SER A 395 29.16 35.87 -11.86
N ALA A 396 28.69 37.01 -12.41
CA ALA A 396 27.45 37.64 -11.94
C ALA A 396 26.22 36.79 -12.29
N ALA A 397 26.16 36.25 -13.52
CA ALA A 397 25.11 35.33 -13.94
C ALA A 397 25.10 34.05 -13.10
N LEU A 398 26.27 33.49 -12.79
CA LEU A 398 26.38 32.31 -11.91
C LEU A 398 25.83 32.59 -10.51
N CYS A 399 26.15 33.76 -9.96
CA CYS A 399 25.64 34.18 -8.67
C CYS A 399 24.11 34.31 -8.68
N ASP A 400 23.54 34.91 -9.72
CA ASP A 400 22.09 35.06 -9.88
C ASP A 400 21.37 33.72 -10.05
N PHE A 401 21.95 32.81 -10.85
CA PHE A 401 21.46 31.44 -10.99
C PHE A 401 21.44 30.70 -9.65
N ILE A 402 22.54 30.75 -8.89
CA ILE A 402 22.65 30.12 -7.56
C ILE A 402 21.62 30.71 -6.58
N LYS A 403 21.47 32.04 -6.55
CA LYS A 403 20.43 32.70 -5.75
C LYS A 403 19.03 32.24 -6.15
N GLY A 404 18.78 32.07 -7.46
CA GLY A 404 17.52 31.55 -7.99
C GLY A 404 17.22 30.14 -7.50
N ILE A 405 18.21 29.24 -7.53
CA ILE A 405 18.09 27.89 -6.95
C ILE A 405 17.73 28.00 -5.47
N PHE A 406 18.47 28.78 -4.67
CA PHE A 406 18.22 28.88 -3.24
C PHE A 406 16.83 29.43 -2.91
N ILE A 407 16.38 30.49 -3.59
CA ILE A 407 15.04 31.06 -3.41
C ILE A 407 13.96 30.03 -3.76
N HIS A 408 14.16 29.27 -4.85
CA HIS A 408 13.21 28.23 -5.25
C HIS A 408 13.18 27.07 -4.25
N THR A 409 14.34 26.50 -3.92
CA THR A 409 14.50 25.41 -2.94
C THR A 409 13.91 25.78 -1.58
N PHE A 410 14.22 26.98 -1.07
CA PHE A 410 13.69 27.44 0.21
C PHE A 410 12.16 27.59 0.15
N GLY A 411 11.60 28.03 -0.98
CA GLY A 411 10.16 28.03 -1.20
C GLY A 411 9.55 26.64 -1.14
N ILE A 412 10.13 25.64 -1.82
CA ILE A 412 9.67 24.25 -1.79
C ILE A 412 9.74 23.66 -0.38
N ILE A 413 10.83 23.92 0.37
CA ILE A 413 10.96 23.49 1.76
C ILE A 413 9.85 24.13 2.62
N LEU A 414 9.63 25.43 2.51
CA LEU A 414 8.56 26.12 3.25
C LEU A 414 7.16 25.66 2.84
N ALA A 415 6.97 25.20 1.60
CA ALA A 415 5.73 24.58 1.14
C ALA A 415 5.37 23.34 1.96
N VAL A 416 6.36 22.66 2.53
CA VAL A 416 6.18 21.49 3.41
C VAL A 416 6.12 21.92 4.87
N VAL A 417 7.05 22.77 5.31
CA VAL A 417 7.18 23.17 6.71
C VAL A 417 5.97 23.96 7.20
N VAL A 418 5.42 24.90 6.40
CA VAL A 418 4.30 25.73 6.84
C VAL A 418 3.03 24.91 7.11
N PRO A 419 2.56 24.00 6.22
CA PRO A 419 1.48 23.08 6.54
C PRO A 419 1.73 22.24 7.80
N VAL A 420 2.95 21.74 8.01
CA VAL A 420 3.31 20.96 9.21
C VAL A 420 3.19 21.80 10.49
N VAL A 421 3.62 23.07 10.45
CA VAL A 421 3.40 23.98 11.58
C VAL A 421 1.90 24.17 11.83
N PHE A 422 1.10 24.38 10.78
CA PHE A 422 -0.35 24.53 10.91
C PHE A 422 -1.06 23.27 11.39
N SER A 423 -0.56 22.08 11.06
CA SER A 423 -1.10 20.81 11.55
C SER A 423 -0.90 20.66 13.06
N ILE A 424 0.24 21.12 13.59
CA ILE A 424 0.49 21.17 15.04
C ILE A 424 -0.36 22.27 15.70
N LEU A 425 -0.45 23.47 15.10
CA LEU A 425 -1.26 24.57 15.64
C LEU A 425 -2.75 24.24 15.72
N ARG A 426 -3.23 23.31 14.89
CA ARG A 426 -4.61 22.80 14.94
C ARG A 426 -4.99 22.26 16.33
N LEU A 427 -4.02 21.74 17.08
CA LEU A 427 -4.23 21.24 18.45
C LEU A 427 -4.74 22.32 19.42
N LEU A 428 -4.55 23.61 19.10
CA LEU A 428 -5.11 24.72 19.87
C LEU A 428 -6.62 24.92 19.63
N LEU A 429 -7.14 24.38 18.52
CA LEU A 429 -8.53 24.57 18.06
C LEU A 429 -9.39 23.31 18.23
N SER A 430 -8.78 22.13 18.33
CA SER A 430 -9.48 20.86 18.47
C SER A 430 -8.69 19.88 19.33
N SER A 431 -9.39 19.17 20.22
CA SER A 431 -8.86 18.01 20.94
C SER A 431 -8.98 16.70 20.17
N GLN A 432 -9.67 16.72 19.02
CA GLN A 432 -9.84 15.57 18.15
C GLN A 432 -8.77 15.54 17.07
N THR A 433 -8.41 14.35 16.62
CA THR A 433 -7.39 14.13 15.59
C THR A 433 -8.06 13.66 14.30
N MET A 434 -7.39 13.84 13.17
CA MET A 434 -7.84 13.27 11.90
C MET A 434 -9.25 13.73 11.44
N ASN A 435 -9.69 14.96 11.75
CA ASN A 435 -11.01 15.47 11.34
C ASN A 435 -11.25 15.44 9.80
N TRP A 436 -10.19 15.28 9.02
CA TRP A 436 -10.20 15.12 7.57
C TRP A 436 -10.35 13.66 7.09
N PHE A 437 -10.30 12.66 7.98
CA PHE A 437 -10.21 11.24 7.61
C PHE A 437 -11.43 10.77 6.82
N ALA A 438 -12.65 11.01 7.32
CA ALA A 438 -13.87 10.74 6.56
C ALA A 438 -14.16 11.76 5.44
N ASN A 439 -13.49 12.90 5.43
CA ASN A 439 -13.74 14.01 4.51
C ASN A 439 -12.41 14.55 3.94
N PRO A 440 -11.75 13.84 3.02
CA PRO A 440 -10.39 14.15 2.56
C PRO A 440 -10.22 15.58 2.01
N TYR A 441 -11.27 16.15 1.41
CA TYR A 441 -11.27 17.53 0.91
C TYR A 441 -10.94 18.58 2.00
N LEU A 442 -11.21 18.28 3.28
CA LEU A 442 -10.82 19.14 4.40
C LEU A 442 -9.31 19.22 4.56
N ALA A 443 -8.57 18.12 4.34
CA ALA A 443 -7.10 18.13 4.38
C ALA A 443 -6.54 19.08 3.32
N PHE A 444 -7.07 19.00 2.09
CA PHE A 444 -6.68 19.93 1.02
C PHE A 444 -7.01 21.38 1.36
N LEU A 445 -8.22 21.65 1.88
CA LEU A 445 -8.64 23.00 2.29
C LEU A 445 -7.73 23.59 3.37
N MET A 446 -7.29 22.78 4.33
CA MET A 446 -6.39 23.21 5.40
C MET A 446 -4.97 23.45 4.88
N PHE A 447 -4.41 22.51 4.14
CA PHE A 447 -2.96 22.45 3.93
C PHE A 447 -2.49 23.02 2.60
N VAL A 448 -3.31 23.04 1.54
CA VAL A 448 -2.92 23.66 0.26
C VAL A 448 -2.68 25.18 0.40
N PRO A 449 -3.56 25.98 1.06
CA PRO A 449 -3.30 27.40 1.27
C PRO A 449 -2.06 27.67 2.15
N CYS A 450 -1.78 26.80 3.11
CA CYS A 450 -0.56 26.85 3.92
C CYS A 450 0.70 26.60 3.08
N ALA A 451 0.66 25.61 2.20
CA ALA A 451 1.78 25.28 1.32
C ALA A 451 2.06 26.41 0.32
N LEU A 452 1.00 26.98 -0.27
CA LEU A 452 1.08 28.17 -1.13
C LEU A 452 1.66 29.38 -0.40
N THR A 453 1.27 29.59 0.86
CA THR A 453 1.86 30.62 1.74
C THR A 453 3.37 30.38 1.86
N GLY A 454 3.78 29.15 2.19
CA GLY A 454 5.19 28.76 2.29
C GLY A 454 6.00 29.04 1.01
N LEU A 455 5.45 28.68 -0.16
CA LEU A 455 6.08 28.93 -1.47
C LEU A 455 6.31 30.42 -1.78
N LEU A 456 5.43 31.29 -1.27
CA LEU A 456 5.46 32.73 -1.54
C LEU A 456 6.34 33.51 -0.55
N ILE A 457 6.58 33.01 0.66
CA ILE A 457 7.38 33.70 1.69
C ILE A 457 8.73 34.21 1.16
N PRO A 458 9.59 33.40 0.52
CA PRO A 458 10.89 33.88 0.05
C PRO A 458 10.76 35.00 -0.99
N ARG A 459 9.75 34.92 -1.85
CA ARG A 459 9.50 35.91 -2.92
C ARG A 459 8.96 37.22 -2.37
N ILE A 460 8.27 37.19 -1.23
CA ILE A 460 7.82 38.39 -0.52
C ILE A 460 8.99 39.06 0.21
N ILE A 461 9.83 38.27 0.90
CA ILE A 461 11.03 38.78 1.59
C ILE A 461 11.98 39.44 0.58
N TRP A 462 12.25 38.78 -0.54
CA TRP A 462 13.06 39.30 -1.64
C TRP A 462 12.18 39.87 -2.76
N ARG A 463 11.28 40.80 -2.42
CA ARG A 463 10.32 41.44 -3.35
C ARG A 463 10.98 41.98 -4.64
N ARG A 464 12.24 42.40 -4.54
CA ARG A 464 13.13 42.57 -5.69
C ARG A 464 14.19 41.48 -5.61
N PHE A 465 14.33 40.72 -6.69
CA PHE A 465 15.37 39.70 -6.77
C PHE A 465 16.74 40.39 -6.62
N PRO A 466 17.60 39.92 -5.70
CA PRO A 466 18.87 40.58 -5.42
C PRO A 466 19.88 40.27 -6.54
N LEU A 467 19.74 40.94 -7.68
CA LEU A 467 20.60 40.75 -8.86
C LEU A 467 22.05 41.15 -8.58
N SER A 468 22.97 40.32 -9.02
CA SER A 468 24.42 40.59 -9.07
C SER A 468 24.81 41.26 -10.39
N GLN A 469 24.00 41.12 -11.44
CA GLN A 469 24.22 41.78 -12.73
C GLN A 469 23.85 43.26 -12.70
N ASP A 470 24.68 44.10 -13.31
CA ASP A 470 24.40 45.52 -13.49
C ASP A 470 23.45 45.74 -14.67
N VAL A 471 22.22 46.17 -14.35
CA VAL A 471 21.13 46.41 -15.29
C VAL A 471 21.52 47.45 -16.35
N SER A 472 22.34 48.44 -16.00
CA SER A 472 22.77 49.51 -16.91
C SER A 472 23.74 49.01 -17.99
N ILE A 473 24.57 48.02 -17.65
CA ILE A 473 25.57 47.41 -18.54
C ILE A 473 24.89 46.42 -19.49
N VAL A 474 23.92 45.66 -18.98
CA VAL A 474 23.23 44.58 -19.71
C VAL A 474 22.16 45.08 -20.70
N LYS A 475 21.83 46.38 -20.68
CA LYS A 475 20.79 46.99 -21.55
C LYS A 475 19.46 46.21 -21.53
N ALA A 476 19.14 45.58 -20.40
CA ALA A 476 17.89 44.86 -20.16
C ALA A 476 17.13 45.54 -19.01
N SER A 477 15.84 45.21 -18.84
CA SER A 477 15.11 45.63 -17.64
C SER A 477 15.49 44.75 -16.44
N GLU A 478 15.50 45.35 -15.24
CA GLU A 478 15.70 44.64 -13.96
C GLU A 478 14.75 43.43 -13.84
N GLN A 479 13.49 43.61 -14.27
CA GLN A 479 12.49 42.55 -14.29
C GLN A 479 12.90 41.37 -15.18
N ALA A 480 13.41 41.63 -16.37
CA ALA A 480 13.78 40.56 -17.29
C ALA A 480 14.95 39.73 -16.75
N LEU A 481 15.92 40.36 -16.11
CA LEU A 481 17.03 39.67 -15.44
C LEU A 481 16.56 38.88 -14.22
N SER A 482 15.62 39.43 -13.44
CA SER A 482 14.99 38.73 -12.32
C SER A 482 14.20 37.49 -12.76
N ASP A 483 13.42 37.61 -13.83
CA ASP A 483 12.63 36.49 -14.38
C ASP A 483 13.55 35.41 -14.94
N GLU A 484 14.65 35.79 -15.62
CA GLU A 484 15.67 34.87 -16.12
C GLU A 484 16.38 34.13 -14.97
N ALA A 485 16.83 34.84 -13.93
CA ALA A 485 17.46 34.24 -12.76
C ALA A 485 16.51 33.29 -12.01
N SER A 486 15.25 33.70 -11.85
CA SER A 486 14.21 32.89 -11.19
C SER A 486 13.86 31.64 -12.00
N PHE A 487 13.74 31.76 -13.32
CA PHE A 487 13.46 30.65 -14.22
C PHE A 487 14.59 29.63 -14.20
N TRP A 488 15.82 30.05 -14.49
CA TRP A 488 16.96 29.14 -14.52
C TRP A 488 17.26 28.55 -13.15
N GLY A 489 17.03 29.30 -12.07
CA GLY A 489 17.11 28.77 -10.71
C GLY A 489 16.11 27.66 -10.42
N GLY A 490 14.82 27.86 -10.78
CA GLY A 490 13.80 26.82 -10.65
C GLY A 490 14.06 25.61 -11.56
N PHE A 491 14.42 25.84 -12.81
CA PHE A 491 14.81 24.78 -13.75
C PHE A 491 16.03 24.01 -13.23
N GLY A 492 17.02 24.70 -12.68
CA GLY A 492 18.20 24.11 -12.04
C GLY A 492 17.86 23.20 -10.88
N PHE A 493 16.91 23.58 -10.02
CA PHE A 493 16.42 22.73 -8.93
C PHE A 493 15.85 21.41 -9.47
N TYR A 494 14.94 21.46 -10.44
CA TYR A 494 14.35 20.23 -11.00
C TYR A 494 15.34 19.40 -11.81
N ALA A 495 16.30 20.02 -12.51
CA ALA A 495 17.35 19.33 -13.24
C ALA A 495 18.28 18.57 -12.29
N ILE A 496 18.70 19.19 -11.19
CA ILE A 496 19.51 18.56 -10.14
C ILE A 496 18.74 17.41 -9.48
N LEU A 497 17.45 17.62 -9.15
CA LEU A 497 16.63 16.58 -8.53
C LEU A 497 16.45 15.38 -9.47
N THR A 498 16.20 15.62 -10.76
CA THR A 498 16.14 14.57 -11.79
C THR A 498 17.42 13.75 -11.84
N MET A 499 18.58 14.42 -11.81
CA MET A 499 19.87 13.73 -11.75
C MET A 499 20.09 12.99 -10.45
N ALA A 500 19.65 13.52 -9.31
CA ALA A 500 19.77 12.86 -8.02
C ALA A 500 19.00 11.52 -8.02
N TYR A 501 17.76 11.50 -8.55
CA TYR A 501 17.01 10.25 -8.75
C TYR A 501 17.75 9.27 -9.66
N LEU A 502 18.27 9.75 -10.79
CA LEU A 502 19.02 8.91 -11.73
C LEU A 502 20.27 8.29 -11.07
N VAL A 503 21.07 9.09 -10.36
CA VAL A 503 22.29 8.63 -9.67
C VAL A 503 21.96 7.70 -8.51
N ALA A 504 20.86 7.93 -7.80
CA ALA A 504 20.40 7.06 -6.71
C ALA A 504 19.84 5.70 -7.19
N GLY A 505 19.80 5.44 -8.50
CA GLY A 505 19.23 4.20 -9.04
C GLY A 505 17.70 4.19 -9.12
N LEU A 506 17.04 5.25 -8.67
CA LEU A 506 15.60 5.39 -8.62
C LEU A 506 15.03 5.70 -10.01
N SER A 507 13.78 5.34 -10.23
CA SER A 507 13.06 5.53 -11.49
C SER A 507 12.05 6.69 -11.43
N GLY A 508 11.66 7.14 -10.23
CA GLY A 508 10.73 8.25 -10.00
C GLY A 508 11.18 9.63 -10.51
N GLY A 509 12.43 9.79 -10.96
CA GLY A 509 12.96 11.01 -11.56
C GLY A 509 12.24 11.47 -12.83
N PHE A 510 11.38 10.63 -13.41
CA PHE A 510 10.57 11.01 -14.57
C PHE A 510 9.61 12.18 -14.27
N VAL A 511 9.12 12.31 -13.03
CA VAL A 511 8.20 13.41 -12.63
C VAL A 511 8.90 14.75 -12.78
N THR A 512 10.12 14.86 -12.25
CA THR A 512 10.93 16.08 -12.30
C THR A 512 11.52 16.32 -13.68
N PHE A 513 11.83 15.24 -14.42
CA PHE A 513 12.23 15.33 -15.83
C PHE A 513 11.09 15.92 -16.69
N PHE A 514 9.85 15.46 -16.50
CA PHE A 514 8.71 15.95 -17.25
C PHE A 514 8.42 17.44 -16.97
N VAL A 515 8.63 17.88 -15.73
CA VAL A 515 8.65 19.30 -15.36
C VAL A 515 9.72 20.05 -16.15
N CYS A 516 10.98 19.61 -16.13
CA CYS A 516 12.07 20.24 -16.89
C CYS A 516 11.75 20.33 -18.40
N ALA A 517 11.29 19.23 -18.98
CA ALA A 517 10.94 19.14 -20.40
C ALA A 517 9.82 20.12 -20.79
N SER A 518 8.90 20.42 -19.87
CA SER A 518 7.81 21.37 -20.07
C SER A 518 8.22 22.82 -19.79
N MET A 519 9.16 23.05 -18.86
CA MET A 519 9.67 24.38 -18.52
C MET A 519 10.45 25.05 -19.66
N LEU A 520 11.20 24.29 -20.46
CA LEU A 520 11.95 24.84 -21.60
C LEU A 520 11.04 25.48 -22.67
N PRO A 521 10.03 24.79 -23.24
CA PRO A 521 9.10 25.42 -24.16
C PRO A 521 8.29 26.53 -23.50
N ALA A 522 7.91 26.38 -22.22
CA ALA A 522 7.25 27.45 -21.45
C ALA A 522 8.07 28.75 -21.44
N TRP A 523 9.38 28.65 -21.20
CA TRP A 523 10.30 29.80 -21.23
C TRP A 523 10.42 30.41 -22.62
N LEU A 524 10.54 29.57 -23.67
CA LEU A 524 10.61 30.05 -25.05
C LEU A 524 9.35 30.82 -25.43
N PHE A 525 8.17 30.27 -25.15
CA PHE A 525 6.89 30.94 -25.43
C PHE A 525 6.70 32.21 -24.59
N PHE A 526 7.15 32.21 -23.33
CA PHE A 526 7.19 33.42 -22.52
C PHE A 526 8.06 34.49 -23.17
N CYS A 527 9.32 34.19 -23.49
CA CYS A 527 10.23 35.15 -24.11
C CYS A 527 9.71 35.69 -25.46
N LEU A 528 9.05 34.86 -26.27
CA LEU A 528 8.42 35.29 -27.52
C LEU A 528 7.24 36.23 -27.24
N SER A 529 6.33 35.84 -26.34
CA SER A 529 5.14 36.62 -26.01
C SER A 529 5.47 37.99 -25.42
N VAL A 530 6.55 38.09 -24.63
CA VAL A 530 7.07 39.34 -24.07
C VAL A 530 7.40 40.36 -25.16
N LYS A 531 7.87 39.93 -26.34
CA LYS A 531 8.16 40.84 -27.46
C LYS A 531 6.91 41.52 -28.01
N PHE A 532 5.75 40.86 -27.89
CA PHE A 532 4.47 41.35 -28.42
C PHE A 532 3.61 42.05 -27.37
N PHE A 533 3.55 41.51 -26.16
CA PHE A 533 2.63 41.96 -25.10
C PHE A 533 3.33 42.64 -23.93
N GLY A 534 4.66 42.62 -23.88
CA GLY A 534 5.46 43.20 -22.80
C GLY A 534 5.65 42.28 -21.59
N GLN A 535 6.65 42.59 -20.76
CA GLN A 535 7.03 41.79 -19.59
C GLN A 535 5.96 41.77 -18.49
N ARG A 536 5.24 42.89 -18.29
CA ARG A 536 4.21 43.04 -17.24
C ARG A 536 2.79 42.68 -17.70
N SER A 537 2.67 41.87 -18.74
CA SER A 537 1.36 41.46 -19.26
C SER A 537 0.96 40.10 -18.74
N LEU A 538 -0.25 39.99 -18.19
CA LEU A 538 -0.86 38.70 -17.85
C LEU A 538 -0.93 37.77 -19.06
N ARG A 539 -1.03 38.31 -20.28
CA ARG A 539 -1.02 37.51 -21.51
C ARG A 539 0.31 36.77 -21.66
N SER A 540 1.43 37.45 -21.45
CA SER A 540 2.76 36.82 -21.51
C SER A 540 2.89 35.70 -20.47
N THR A 541 2.39 35.92 -19.25
CA THR A 541 2.33 34.88 -18.21
C THR A 541 1.47 33.68 -18.63
N MET A 542 0.35 33.88 -19.34
CA MET A 542 -0.45 32.75 -19.85
C MET A 542 0.31 31.91 -20.89
N PHE A 543 1.13 32.53 -21.74
CA PHE A 543 2.00 31.81 -22.68
C PHE A 543 3.10 30.99 -21.99
N TYR A 544 3.47 31.33 -20.76
CA TYR A 544 4.33 30.49 -19.91
C TYR A 544 3.56 29.31 -19.31
N ILE A 545 2.30 29.52 -18.88
CA ILE A 545 1.51 28.48 -18.21
C ILE A 545 1.05 27.39 -19.18
N LEU A 546 0.63 27.76 -20.40
CA LEU A 546 0.01 26.83 -21.35
C LEU A 546 0.86 25.58 -21.64
N PRO A 547 2.18 25.68 -21.91
CA PRO A 547 3.03 24.50 -22.14
C PRO A 547 3.30 23.67 -20.88
N LEU A 548 3.06 24.22 -19.69
CA LEU A 548 3.17 23.49 -18.42
C LEU A 548 1.92 22.66 -18.12
N VAL A 549 0.75 23.00 -18.69
CA VAL A 549 -0.52 22.32 -18.37
C VAL A 549 -0.41 20.79 -18.42
N PRO A 550 0.22 20.14 -19.42
CA PRO A 550 0.35 18.68 -19.45
C PRO A 550 1.10 18.09 -18.26
N CYS A 551 2.22 18.70 -17.83
CA CYS A 551 2.97 18.21 -16.67
C CYS A 551 2.24 18.54 -15.36
N LEU A 552 1.57 19.69 -15.28
CA LEU A 552 0.75 20.07 -14.12
C LEU A 552 -0.44 19.12 -13.94
N ALA A 553 -1.12 18.77 -15.03
CA ALA A 553 -2.21 17.81 -15.05
C ALA A 553 -1.75 16.45 -14.50
N TYR A 554 -0.58 15.98 -14.96
CA TYR A 554 0.02 14.75 -14.44
C TYR A 554 0.40 14.86 -12.96
N SER A 555 1.01 15.95 -12.52
CA SER A 555 1.35 16.17 -11.10
C SER A 555 0.10 16.17 -10.20
N VAL A 556 -1.02 16.72 -10.68
CA VAL A 556 -2.31 16.70 -9.97
C VAL A 556 -2.89 15.28 -9.95
N TYR A 557 -2.80 14.53 -11.04
CA TYR A 557 -3.21 13.13 -11.12
C TYR A 557 -2.42 12.24 -10.16
N PHE A 558 -1.11 12.19 -10.35
CA PHE A 558 -0.19 11.38 -9.55
C PHE A 558 -0.19 11.80 -8.07
N GLY A 559 -0.07 13.11 -7.80
CA GLY A 559 -0.06 13.64 -6.45
C GLY A 559 -1.40 13.53 -5.74
N GLY A 560 -2.51 13.72 -6.45
CA GLY A 560 -3.87 13.54 -5.92
C GLY A 560 -4.15 12.08 -5.53
N PHE A 561 -3.77 11.13 -6.39
CA PHE A 561 -3.81 9.70 -6.08
C PHE A 561 -2.98 9.38 -4.82
N LEU A 562 -1.74 9.86 -4.74
CA LEU A 562 -0.84 9.60 -3.61
C LEU A 562 -1.40 10.14 -2.29
N VAL A 563 -1.99 11.35 -2.29
CA VAL A 563 -2.63 11.92 -1.09
C VAL A 563 -3.85 11.12 -0.67
N GLN A 564 -4.71 10.75 -1.62
CA GLN A 564 -5.90 9.95 -1.32
C GLN A 564 -5.53 8.57 -0.76
N PHE A 565 -4.59 7.88 -1.41
CA PHE A 565 -4.04 6.61 -0.92
C PHE A 565 -3.51 6.74 0.50
N LEU A 566 -2.68 7.75 0.78
CA LEU A 566 -2.13 7.96 2.12
C LEU A 566 -3.23 8.18 3.16
N ILE A 567 -4.19 9.08 2.88
CA ILE A 567 -5.29 9.43 3.78
C ILE A 567 -6.07 8.18 4.21
N GLU A 568 -6.38 7.30 3.27
CA GLU A 568 -7.09 6.03 3.53
C GLU A 568 -6.30 5.10 4.46
N LYS A 569 -4.96 5.06 4.32
CA LYS A 569 -4.09 4.22 5.14
C LYS A 569 -3.81 4.78 6.54
N MET A 570 -4.15 6.04 6.82
CA MET A 570 -3.95 6.63 8.16
C MET A 570 -4.79 5.96 9.25
N GLY A 571 -5.87 5.25 8.90
CA GLY A 571 -6.66 4.43 9.83
C GLY A 571 -5.96 3.13 10.31
N MET A 572 -4.79 2.81 9.74
CA MET A 572 -4.01 1.61 10.04
C MET A 572 -2.58 1.92 10.51
N MET A 573 -2.28 3.18 10.81
CA MET A 573 -0.94 3.61 11.22
C MET A 573 -0.52 3.06 12.59
N GLY A 574 -1.47 2.53 13.36
CA GLY A 574 -1.30 2.11 14.75
C GLY A 574 -1.60 3.26 15.72
N SER A 575 -1.83 2.89 16.97
CA SER A 575 -1.93 3.86 18.05
C SER A 575 -0.52 4.28 18.46
N LEU A 576 -0.19 5.55 18.29
CA LEU A 576 1.07 6.10 18.81
C LEU A 576 0.89 6.55 20.27
N PRO A 577 1.94 6.48 21.11
CA PRO A 577 1.87 6.97 22.48
C PRO A 577 1.55 8.48 22.52
N LEU A 578 0.83 8.92 23.55
CA LEU A 578 0.56 10.34 23.76
C LEU A 578 1.85 11.07 24.20
N PRO A 579 2.08 12.33 23.77
CA PRO A 579 1.19 13.17 22.96
C PRO A 579 1.32 12.98 21.43
N TYR A 580 2.26 12.15 20.94
CA TYR A 580 2.53 11.98 19.51
C TYR A 580 1.31 11.52 18.70
N GLY A 581 0.48 10.65 19.30
CA GLY A 581 -0.79 10.23 18.72
C GLY A 581 -1.69 11.41 18.31
N HIS A 582 -1.58 12.59 18.94
CA HIS A 582 -2.44 13.72 18.61
C HIS A 582 -2.18 14.36 17.24
N TYR A 583 -0.96 14.29 16.71
CA TYR A 583 -0.58 15.14 15.57
C TYR A 583 0.23 14.44 14.49
N VAL A 584 0.81 13.27 14.73
CA VAL A 584 1.62 12.58 13.72
C VAL A 584 0.86 12.28 12.41
N PRO A 585 -0.38 11.75 12.41
CA PRO A 585 -1.11 11.56 11.15
C PRO A 585 -1.33 12.88 10.40
N ASP A 586 -1.66 13.95 11.13
CA ASP A 586 -1.87 15.27 10.53
C ASP A 586 -0.56 15.85 9.98
N ILE A 587 0.58 15.65 10.64
CA ILE A 587 1.91 16.03 10.11
C ILE A 587 2.20 15.28 8.82
N ILE A 588 1.98 13.97 8.78
CA ILE A 588 2.27 13.13 7.60
C ILE A 588 1.41 13.61 6.41
N VAL A 589 0.11 13.79 6.61
CA VAL A 589 -0.81 14.30 5.57
C VAL A 589 -0.46 15.73 5.15
N ALA A 590 -0.17 16.63 6.10
CA ALA A 590 0.20 18.01 5.80
C ALA A 590 1.53 18.09 5.02
N ALA A 591 2.52 17.29 5.40
CA ALA A 591 3.81 17.23 4.71
C ALA A 591 3.63 16.72 3.27
N LEU A 592 2.85 15.65 3.08
CA LEU A 592 2.58 15.13 1.73
C LEU A 592 1.83 16.15 0.86
N ILE A 593 0.79 16.79 1.38
CA ILE A 593 0.07 17.85 0.65
C ILE A 593 1.02 19.01 0.33
N GLY A 594 1.94 19.36 1.22
CA GLY A 594 2.99 20.34 0.97
C GLY A 594 3.91 19.97 -0.19
N ILE A 595 4.39 18.72 -0.21
CA ILE A 595 5.23 18.16 -1.30
C ILE A 595 4.47 18.20 -2.64
N VAL A 596 3.24 17.67 -2.66
CA VAL A 596 2.40 17.63 -3.87
C VAL A 596 2.06 19.04 -4.35
N THR A 597 1.75 19.97 -3.44
CA THR A 597 1.53 21.37 -3.79
C THR A 597 2.79 22.00 -4.37
N GLY A 598 3.97 21.66 -3.86
CA GLY A 598 5.27 22.05 -4.43
C GLY A 598 5.50 21.50 -5.84
N TRP A 599 5.14 20.24 -6.12
CA TRP A 599 5.23 19.65 -7.46
C TRP A 599 4.26 20.28 -8.45
N CYS A 600 3.03 20.54 -8.03
CA CYS A 600 2.01 21.18 -8.85
C CYS A 600 2.36 22.65 -9.10
N THR A 601 2.62 23.43 -8.06
CA THR A 601 2.69 24.89 -8.21
C THR A 601 4.10 25.43 -8.34
N GLY A 602 5.12 24.68 -7.93
CA GLY A 602 6.53 25.06 -8.02
C GLY A 602 6.97 25.50 -9.42
N PRO A 603 6.67 24.75 -10.51
CA PRO A 603 7.08 25.12 -11.87
C PRO A 603 6.49 26.46 -12.36
N LEU A 604 5.38 26.90 -11.75
CA LEU A 604 4.75 28.19 -12.03
C LEU A 604 5.47 29.35 -11.33
N MET A 605 6.08 29.10 -10.17
CA MET A 605 6.61 30.12 -9.27
C MET A 605 7.72 31.02 -9.85
N PRO A 606 8.58 30.59 -10.79
CA PRO A 606 9.55 31.48 -11.41
C PRO A 606 8.96 32.71 -12.10
N ILE A 607 7.80 32.57 -12.74
CA ILE A 607 7.14 33.66 -13.48
C ILE A 607 5.87 34.14 -12.78
N CYS A 608 5.02 33.23 -12.29
CA CYS A 608 3.79 33.63 -11.60
C CYS A 608 4.07 34.25 -10.22
N GLY A 609 5.22 33.94 -9.62
CA GLY A 609 5.55 34.34 -8.25
C GLY A 609 5.57 35.85 -8.04
N HIS A 610 6.03 36.65 -9.02
CA HIS A 610 6.07 38.11 -8.86
C HIS A 610 4.67 38.76 -8.84
N TRP A 611 3.67 38.12 -9.45
CA TRP A 611 2.27 38.53 -9.35
C TRP A 611 1.69 38.15 -8.00
N LEU A 612 1.97 36.92 -7.54
CA LEU A 612 1.34 36.33 -6.35
C LEU A 612 2.01 36.73 -5.03
N ALA A 613 3.28 37.13 -5.03
CA ALA A 613 4.04 37.56 -3.85
C ALA A 613 3.60 38.94 -3.35
N ARG A 614 2.35 39.04 -2.89
CA ARG A 614 1.70 40.26 -2.38
C ARG A 614 1.16 39.99 -0.99
N SER A 615 1.24 41.01 -0.12
CA SER A 615 0.70 40.90 1.25
C SER A 615 -0.81 40.62 1.27
N SER A 616 -1.55 41.14 0.29
CA SER A 616 -3.00 40.89 0.10
C SER A 616 -3.31 39.41 -0.17
N ILE A 617 -2.53 38.77 -1.05
CA ILE A 617 -2.64 37.34 -1.37
C ILE A 617 -2.22 36.49 -0.18
N LEU A 618 -1.10 36.82 0.47
CA LEU A 618 -0.63 36.10 1.66
C LEU A 618 -1.66 36.16 2.78
N GLN A 619 -2.22 37.34 3.06
CA GLN A 619 -3.29 37.50 4.04
C GLN A 619 -4.50 36.65 3.66
N PHE A 620 -4.95 36.68 2.40
CA PHE A 620 -6.07 35.85 1.96
C PHE A 620 -5.82 34.35 2.21
N LEU A 621 -4.65 33.84 1.82
CA LEU A 621 -4.28 32.43 2.02
C LEU A 621 -4.21 32.07 3.50
N LEU A 622 -3.63 32.92 4.35
CA LEU A 622 -3.57 32.70 5.80
C LEU A 622 -4.97 32.70 6.44
N HIS A 623 -5.86 33.61 6.06
CA HIS A 623 -7.24 33.59 6.53
C HIS A 623 -7.97 32.33 6.06
N LEU A 624 -7.73 31.88 4.82
CA LEU A 624 -8.30 30.64 4.30
C LEU A 624 -7.77 29.42 5.06
N SER A 625 -6.48 29.39 5.43
CA SER A 625 -5.89 28.35 6.27
C SER A 625 -6.55 28.31 7.65
N VAL A 626 -6.66 29.45 8.33
CA VAL A 626 -7.30 29.53 9.67
C VAL A 626 -8.76 29.12 9.58
N PHE A 627 -9.48 29.56 8.54
CA PHE A 627 -10.84 29.13 8.27
C PHE A 627 -10.93 27.63 8.04
N GLY A 628 -10.04 27.05 7.23
CA GLY A 628 -9.99 25.60 6.99
C GLY A 628 -9.77 24.81 8.28
N LEU A 629 -8.84 25.26 9.14
CA LEU A 629 -8.60 24.63 10.44
C LEU A 629 -9.83 24.71 11.36
N ALA A 630 -10.47 25.88 11.45
CA ALA A 630 -11.66 26.09 12.27
C ALA A 630 -12.89 25.34 11.74
N LEU A 631 -13.05 25.26 10.41
CA LEU A 631 -14.12 24.48 9.79
C LEU A 631 -13.90 22.99 10.04
N SER A 632 -12.69 22.50 9.81
CA SER A 632 -12.33 21.10 10.00
C SER A 632 -12.56 20.63 11.44
N SER A 633 -12.30 21.48 12.45
CA SER A 633 -12.56 21.13 13.86
C SER A 633 -14.03 20.87 14.21
N GLN A 634 -14.97 21.23 13.34
CA GLN A 634 -16.40 20.96 13.52
C GLN A 634 -16.83 19.58 12.99
N PHE A 635 -15.99 18.90 12.21
CA PHE A 635 -16.33 17.62 11.60
C PHE A 635 -15.92 16.46 12.49
N PHE A 636 -16.82 15.50 12.66
CA PHE A 636 -16.47 14.23 13.29
C PHE A 636 -15.53 13.42 12.36
N PRO A 637 -14.43 12.82 12.86
CA PRO A 637 -13.41 12.18 12.01
C PRO A 637 -13.88 10.94 11.23
N TYR A 638 -14.93 10.25 11.69
CA TYR A 638 -15.29 8.90 11.24
C TYR A 638 -16.70 8.80 10.67
N THR A 639 -16.93 7.84 9.78
CA THR A 639 -18.25 7.47 9.26
C THR A 639 -18.28 5.97 8.96
N THR A 640 -19.43 5.41 8.59
CA THR A 640 -19.54 4.03 8.07
C THR A 640 -18.71 3.78 6.81
N SER A 641 -18.30 4.83 6.08
CA SER A 641 -17.47 4.73 4.88
C SER A 641 -15.99 5.04 5.12
N ALA A 642 -15.65 5.43 6.35
CA ALA A 642 -14.29 5.67 6.84
C ALA A 642 -14.28 5.35 8.34
N PRO A 643 -14.37 4.05 8.71
CA PRO A 643 -14.64 3.65 10.07
C PRO A 643 -13.41 3.82 10.96
N LYS A 644 -13.66 4.08 12.25
CA LYS A 644 -12.65 3.88 13.29
C LYS A 644 -12.44 2.39 13.49
N ARG A 645 -11.20 1.93 13.53
CA ARG A 645 -10.89 0.50 13.66
C ARG A 645 -10.45 0.16 15.06
N ILE A 646 -11.00 -0.95 15.57
CA ILE A 646 -10.62 -1.51 16.86
C ILE A 646 -10.37 -3.01 16.74
N VAL A 647 -9.42 -3.49 17.54
CA VAL A 647 -9.21 -4.92 17.75
C VAL A 647 -9.65 -5.25 19.17
N PHE A 648 -10.57 -6.20 19.27
CA PHE A 648 -11.16 -6.67 20.51
C PHE A 648 -10.83 -8.14 20.72
N GLN A 649 -9.97 -8.47 21.68
CA GLN A 649 -9.67 -9.85 22.02
C GLN A 649 -10.25 -10.25 23.38
N HIS A 650 -10.80 -11.46 23.45
CA HIS A 650 -11.13 -12.12 24.72
C HIS A 650 -9.97 -13.05 25.10
N THR A 651 -9.16 -12.62 26.06
CA THR A 651 -7.95 -13.32 26.47
C THR A 651 -8.26 -14.31 27.60
N PHE A 652 -7.75 -15.53 27.48
CA PHE A 652 -7.80 -16.57 28.50
C PHE A 652 -6.39 -17.04 28.83
N HIS A 653 -5.95 -16.85 30.07
CA HIS A 653 -4.72 -17.48 30.56
C HIS A 653 -5.05 -18.87 31.11
N THR A 654 -4.48 -19.90 30.52
CA THR A 654 -4.76 -21.31 30.85
C THR A 654 -3.61 -21.96 31.60
N ALA A 655 -3.95 -22.96 32.42
CA ALA A 655 -3.00 -23.88 33.04
C ALA A 655 -3.42 -25.32 32.68
N GLY A 656 -2.60 -25.99 31.86
CA GLY A 656 -2.97 -27.27 31.26
C GLY A 656 -4.21 -27.17 30.36
N SER A 657 -4.84 -28.31 30.10
CA SER A 657 -5.94 -28.43 29.14
C SER A 657 -7.33 -28.04 29.65
N SER A 658 -7.54 -27.77 30.94
CA SER A 658 -8.92 -27.56 31.46
C SER A 658 -9.09 -26.41 32.45
N GLN A 659 -8.02 -25.72 32.86
CA GLN A 659 -8.10 -24.66 33.87
C GLN A 659 -7.88 -23.28 33.26
N ILE A 660 -8.79 -22.35 33.55
CA ILE A 660 -8.66 -20.91 33.25
C ILE A 660 -8.27 -20.17 34.53
N LEU A 661 -7.09 -19.55 34.50
CA LEU A 661 -6.53 -18.74 35.58
C LEU A 661 -7.09 -17.32 35.56
N GLU A 662 -7.15 -16.70 34.38
CA GLU A 662 -7.60 -15.33 34.17
C GLU A 662 -8.38 -15.23 32.87
N SER A 663 -9.40 -14.37 32.84
CA SER A 663 -10.17 -14.04 31.64
C SER A 663 -10.39 -12.53 31.55
N THR A 664 -10.07 -11.94 30.41
CA THR A 664 -10.17 -10.49 30.19
C THR A 664 -10.63 -10.11 28.78
N TYR A 665 -11.24 -8.94 28.69
CA TYR A 665 -11.46 -8.23 27.43
C TYR A 665 -10.35 -7.21 27.23
N ASP A 666 -9.62 -7.33 26.13
CA ASP A 666 -8.54 -6.45 25.77
C ASP A 666 -8.87 -5.71 24.47
N PHE A 667 -8.75 -4.39 24.50
CA PHE A 667 -9.06 -3.52 23.38
C PHE A 667 -7.83 -2.76 22.91
N SER A 668 -7.68 -2.63 21.59
CA SER A 668 -6.71 -1.73 20.97
C SER A 668 -7.32 -0.96 19.80
N VAL A 669 -6.72 0.18 19.45
CA VAL A 669 -7.11 1.00 18.29
C VAL A 669 -5.94 1.02 17.31
N THR A 670 -6.24 1.13 16.01
CA THR A 670 -5.22 1.13 14.95
C THR A 670 -4.96 2.53 14.35
N ASP A 671 -5.43 3.57 15.03
CA ASP A 671 -5.29 4.97 14.60
C ASP A 671 -5.00 5.91 15.79
N SER A 672 -4.96 7.23 15.54
CA SER A 672 -4.59 8.24 16.53
C SER A 672 -5.63 8.52 17.62
N ASN A 673 -6.93 8.35 17.37
CA ASN A 673 -7.92 8.66 18.39
C ASN A 673 -7.98 7.53 19.41
N SER A 674 -7.76 7.84 20.69
CA SER A 674 -7.58 6.85 21.75
C SER A 674 -8.86 6.08 22.11
N LEU A 675 -8.73 5.04 22.95
CA LEU A 675 -9.89 4.36 23.54
C LEU A 675 -10.75 5.28 24.42
N LEU A 676 -10.17 6.28 25.07
CA LEU A 676 -10.95 7.31 25.78
C LEU A 676 -11.84 8.13 24.84
N PHE A 677 -11.32 8.47 23.65
CA PHE A 677 -12.13 9.12 22.62
C PHE A 677 -13.29 8.19 22.21
N LEU A 678 -13.02 6.90 22.02
CA LEU A 678 -14.04 5.92 21.65
C LEU A 678 -15.14 5.82 22.71
N PHE A 679 -14.79 5.60 23.99
CA PHE A 679 -15.76 5.48 25.07
C PHE A 679 -16.57 6.75 25.29
N LYS A 680 -15.95 7.93 25.12
CA LYS A 680 -16.68 9.21 25.17
C LYS A 680 -17.78 9.30 24.12
N HIS A 681 -17.58 8.73 22.93
CA HIS A 681 -18.54 8.77 21.82
C HIS A 681 -19.33 7.46 21.65
N SER A 682 -19.14 6.50 22.56
CA SER A 682 -19.84 5.21 22.59
C SER A 682 -20.28 4.88 24.03
N PRO A 683 -21.31 5.58 24.54
CA PRO A 683 -21.70 5.49 25.95
C PRO A 683 -22.26 4.11 26.33
N GLU A 684 -22.83 3.37 25.37
CA GLU A 684 -23.36 2.03 25.61
C GLU A 684 -22.24 1.02 25.90
N VAL A 685 -21.18 1.04 25.08
CA VAL A 685 -19.96 0.26 25.31
C VAL A 685 -19.29 0.66 26.62
N ALA A 686 -19.16 1.96 26.88
CA ALA A 686 -18.56 2.47 28.11
C ALA A 686 -19.32 1.97 29.36
N LYS A 687 -20.66 1.97 29.29
CA LYS A 687 -21.52 1.46 30.37
C LYS A 687 -21.34 -0.05 30.58
N GLU A 688 -21.33 -0.84 29.51
CA GLU A 688 -21.13 -2.29 29.61
C GLU A 688 -19.76 -2.66 30.20
N LEU A 689 -18.73 -1.86 29.91
CA LEU A 689 -17.38 -2.01 30.46
C LEU A 689 -17.18 -1.34 31.83
N ASN A 690 -18.24 -0.78 32.45
CA ASN A 690 -18.18 0.00 33.69
C ASN A 690 -17.15 1.16 33.68
N VAL A 691 -16.97 1.79 32.51
CA VAL A 691 -16.12 2.99 32.34
C VAL A 691 -16.91 4.21 32.82
N THR A 692 -16.51 4.77 33.97
CA THR A 692 -17.15 5.95 34.57
C THR A 692 -16.54 7.26 34.05
N SER A 693 -17.14 8.41 34.39
CA SER A 693 -16.61 9.74 34.04
C SER A 693 -15.25 10.06 34.69
N GLU A 694 -14.86 9.34 35.73
CA GLU A 694 -13.56 9.47 36.40
C GLU A 694 -12.47 8.57 35.80
N PHE A 695 -12.82 7.72 34.83
CA PHE A 695 -11.89 6.81 34.18
C PHE A 695 -10.82 7.59 33.41
N SER A 696 -9.56 7.33 33.73
CA SER A 696 -8.40 7.95 33.08
C SER A 696 -7.37 6.87 32.74
N PHE A 697 -6.47 7.19 31.81
CA PHE A 697 -5.34 6.28 31.52
C PHE A 697 -4.45 6.04 32.74
N GLU A 698 -4.42 6.93 33.73
CA GLU A 698 -3.61 6.76 34.94
C GLU A 698 -4.20 5.71 35.90
N SER A 699 -5.52 5.52 35.90
CA SER A 699 -6.22 4.54 36.73
C SER A 699 -6.57 3.25 35.98
N ALA A 700 -6.30 3.18 34.68
CA ALA A 700 -6.67 2.06 33.82
C ALA A 700 -5.66 0.89 33.87
N SER A 701 -6.17 -0.33 33.72
CA SER A 701 -5.33 -1.51 33.48
C SER A 701 -4.95 -1.58 32.00
N PHE A 702 -3.66 -1.67 31.72
CA PHE A 702 -3.14 -1.78 30.35
C PHE A 702 -2.86 -3.23 29.98
N SER A 703 -3.23 -3.61 28.75
CA SER A 703 -2.75 -4.85 28.15
C SER A 703 -1.26 -4.71 27.84
N LYS A 704 -0.48 -5.72 28.18
CA LYS A 704 0.94 -5.80 27.80
C LYS A 704 1.03 -6.16 26.32
N ARG A 705 2.13 -5.79 25.67
CA ARG A 705 2.38 -6.20 24.27
C ARG A 705 2.36 -7.73 24.12
N ASN A 706 2.78 -8.46 25.16
CA ASN A 706 2.74 -9.93 25.16
C ASN A 706 1.33 -10.50 25.05
N ASP A 707 0.32 -9.79 25.53
CA ASP A 707 -1.08 -10.23 25.46
C ASP A 707 -1.59 -10.25 24.00
N TRP A 708 -0.88 -9.60 23.08
CA TRP A 708 -1.19 -9.52 21.65
C TRP A 708 -0.31 -10.45 20.78
N MET A 709 0.34 -11.46 21.37
CA MET A 709 1.28 -12.35 20.67
C MET A 709 0.68 -13.07 19.46
N ALA A 710 -0.60 -13.41 19.51
CA ALA A 710 -1.28 -14.15 18.45
C ALA A 710 -1.26 -13.43 17.08
N ILE A 711 -1.18 -12.10 17.09
CA ILE A 711 -1.14 -11.24 15.89
C ILE A 711 0.27 -10.70 15.63
N PHE A 712 1.31 -11.25 16.24
CA PHE A 712 2.70 -10.89 15.91
C PHE A 712 2.98 -11.15 14.41
N PRO A 713 3.66 -10.24 13.68
CA PRO A 713 4.39 -9.08 14.17
C PRO A 713 3.59 -7.79 14.32
N VAL A 714 2.38 -7.68 13.78
CA VAL A 714 1.62 -6.40 13.76
C VAL A 714 1.21 -5.88 15.15
N SER A 715 1.38 -6.68 16.20
CA SER A 715 1.26 -6.25 17.60
C SER A 715 2.06 -4.99 17.98
N PHE A 716 3.09 -4.59 17.21
CA PHE A 716 3.82 -3.33 17.44
C PHE A 716 2.96 -2.08 17.23
N LEU A 717 1.89 -2.18 16.43
CA LEU A 717 0.94 -1.10 16.16
C LEU A 717 0.06 -0.78 17.36
N PHE A 718 0.02 -1.67 18.36
CA PHE A 718 -0.92 -1.59 19.47
C PHE A 718 -0.20 -1.02 20.69
N SER A 719 -0.31 0.31 20.85
CA SER A 719 0.03 1.01 22.09
C SER A 719 -1.23 1.50 22.81
N ASN A 720 -1.14 1.69 24.13
CA ASN A 720 -2.25 2.15 24.96
C ASN A 720 -3.50 1.23 24.92
N SER A 721 -3.29 -0.08 24.76
CA SER A 721 -4.35 -1.08 24.84
C SER A 721 -4.87 -1.20 26.29
N LEU A 722 -6.17 -1.37 26.46
CA LEU A 722 -6.82 -1.44 27.77
C LEU A 722 -7.38 -2.84 28.04
N LYS A 723 -7.26 -3.28 29.29
CA LYS A 723 -7.66 -4.60 29.77
C LYS A 723 -8.80 -4.48 30.79
N PHE A 724 -9.86 -5.26 30.62
CA PHE A 724 -11.04 -5.30 31.50
C PHE A 724 -11.32 -6.72 31.97
N PRO A 725 -11.74 -6.94 33.23
CA PRO A 725 -12.13 -8.27 33.71
C PRO A 725 -13.30 -8.85 32.91
N ALA A 726 -13.25 -10.14 32.58
CA ALA A 726 -14.32 -10.86 31.87
C ALA A 726 -14.71 -12.15 32.59
N GLN A 727 -15.92 -12.64 32.32
CA GLN A 727 -16.40 -13.92 32.87
C GLN A 727 -15.83 -15.10 32.07
N LYS A 728 -15.56 -16.21 32.76
CA LYS A 728 -15.00 -17.45 32.17
C LYS A 728 -16.00 -18.58 31.99
N ASP A 729 -17.22 -18.46 32.53
CA ASP A 729 -18.17 -19.57 32.57
C ASP A 729 -18.66 -19.98 31.17
N ASP A 730 -18.79 -19.02 30.25
CA ASP A 730 -19.31 -19.32 28.92
C ASP A 730 -18.30 -20.04 28.03
N ILE A 731 -17.00 -19.75 28.16
CA ILE A 731 -15.99 -20.47 27.39
C ILE A 731 -15.84 -21.92 27.89
N LEU A 732 -16.03 -22.17 29.19
CA LEU A 732 -16.02 -23.52 29.78
C LEU A 732 -17.23 -24.36 29.33
N LYS A 733 -18.34 -23.71 28.92
CA LYS A 733 -19.48 -24.41 28.29
C LYS A 733 -19.23 -24.67 26.81
N GLN A 734 -18.42 -23.84 26.15
CA GLN A 734 -18.15 -23.92 24.72
C GLN A 734 -17.09 -24.97 24.39
N TYR A 735 -16.07 -25.11 25.23
CA TYR A 735 -14.91 -25.97 25.00
C TYR A 735 -14.61 -26.86 26.20
N GLU A 736 -14.32 -28.13 25.92
CA GLU A 736 -13.98 -29.14 26.93
C GLU A 736 -12.48 -29.14 27.25
N TYR A 737 -11.66 -28.96 26.22
CA TYR A 737 -10.20 -28.92 26.32
C TYR A 737 -9.64 -27.67 25.64
N PHE A 738 -8.67 -27.03 26.28
CA PHE A 738 -7.91 -25.89 25.80
C PHE A 738 -6.56 -26.31 25.25
N PRO A 739 -5.89 -25.45 24.47
CA PRO A 739 -4.57 -25.72 23.95
C PRO A 739 -3.55 -26.03 25.06
N GLU A 740 -2.79 -27.11 24.86
CA GLU A 740 -1.82 -27.62 25.83
C GLU A 740 -0.55 -28.08 25.12
N LEU A 741 0.60 -27.69 25.65
CA LEU A 741 1.91 -28.17 25.23
C LEU A 741 2.38 -29.28 26.19
N SER A 742 2.65 -30.46 25.66
CA SER A 742 3.12 -31.62 26.42
C SER A 742 4.50 -32.10 25.94
N ILE A 743 5.24 -32.77 26.83
CA ILE A 743 6.54 -33.39 26.52
C ILE A 743 6.31 -34.87 26.20
N GLN A 744 6.65 -35.31 24.99
CA GLN A 744 6.47 -36.71 24.60
C GLN A 744 7.63 -37.61 25.02
N ASN A 745 8.88 -37.18 24.86
CA ASN A 745 10.07 -37.93 25.25
C ASN A 745 11.28 -36.98 25.39
N SER A 746 12.04 -37.11 26.48
CA SER A 746 13.35 -36.44 26.63
C SER A 746 14.47 -37.45 26.37
N SER A 747 15.13 -37.39 25.22
CA SER A 747 16.40 -38.11 25.06
C SER A 747 17.51 -37.32 25.77
N LEU A 748 17.82 -37.71 27.01
CA LEU A 748 18.92 -37.14 27.79
C LEU A 748 20.26 -37.67 27.23
N ASN A 749 20.77 -37.03 26.19
CA ASN A 749 22.17 -37.25 25.79
C ASN A 749 23.08 -36.44 26.70
N SER A 750 23.56 -37.08 27.77
CA SER A 750 24.79 -36.76 28.53
C SER A 750 24.89 -35.34 29.13
N VAL A 751 25.37 -35.25 30.37
CA VAL A 751 25.51 -34.05 31.23
C VAL A 751 26.37 -32.90 30.62
N LYS A 752 26.83 -33.02 29.37
CA LYS A 752 27.64 -32.02 28.64
C LYS A 752 27.28 -31.83 27.14
N GLY A 753 26.16 -32.38 26.65
CA GLY A 753 25.76 -32.31 25.23
C GLY A 753 24.47 -31.52 24.97
N PRO A 754 24.10 -31.26 23.70
CA PRO A 754 22.83 -30.64 23.35
C PRO A 754 21.66 -31.53 23.80
N ARG A 755 20.68 -30.93 24.49
CA ARG A 755 19.46 -31.61 24.93
C ARG A 755 18.36 -31.40 23.91
N ARG A 756 17.73 -32.48 23.47
CA ARG A 756 16.57 -32.42 22.57
C ARG A 756 15.30 -32.79 23.33
N VAL A 757 14.30 -31.91 23.26
CA VAL A 757 12.99 -32.10 23.86
C VAL A 757 11.97 -32.27 22.74
N HIS A 758 11.28 -33.40 22.72
CA HIS A 758 10.17 -33.64 21.80
C HIS A 758 8.88 -33.15 22.43
N LEU A 759 8.18 -32.28 21.70
CA LEU A 759 7.00 -31.57 22.15
C LEU A 759 5.80 -31.90 21.27
N GLU A 760 4.65 -31.90 21.90
CA GLU A 760 3.36 -32.00 21.24
C GLU A 760 2.46 -30.85 21.69
N LEU A 761 2.04 -30.01 20.75
CA LEU A 761 1.02 -28.98 20.99
C LEU A 761 -0.34 -29.50 20.49
N SER A 762 -1.24 -29.75 21.45
CA SER A 762 -2.66 -29.96 21.16
C SER A 762 -3.37 -28.61 21.08
N LEU A 763 -4.22 -28.42 20.07
CA LEU A 763 -5.09 -27.25 19.95
C LEU A 763 -6.40 -27.42 20.74
N GLY A 764 -6.56 -28.54 21.46
CA GLY A 764 -7.72 -28.84 22.28
C GLY A 764 -8.98 -29.04 21.43
N SER A 765 -10.10 -28.55 21.96
CA SER A 765 -11.42 -28.63 21.33
C SER A 765 -11.81 -27.39 20.52
N LEU A 766 -10.84 -26.51 20.24
CA LEU A 766 -11.05 -25.28 19.48
C LEU A 766 -11.44 -25.59 18.02
N GLN A 767 -12.36 -24.79 17.47
CA GLN A 767 -13.03 -25.11 16.21
C GLN A 767 -12.58 -24.25 15.03
N GLU A 768 -12.32 -22.95 15.23
CA GLU A 768 -12.02 -22.00 14.16
C GLU A 768 -10.65 -21.34 14.41
N VAL A 769 -9.65 -22.19 14.69
CA VAL A 769 -8.28 -21.75 14.97
C VAL A 769 -7.69 -21.09 13.73
N TRP A 770 -7.33 -19.83 13.85
CA TRP A 770 -6.68 -19.08 12.77
C TRP A 770 -5.16 -19.30 12.79
N VAL A 771 -4.55 -19.20 13.97
CA VAL A 771 -3.09 -19.35 14.14
C VAL A 771 -2.73 -19.71 15.58
N ALA A 772 -1.67 -20.49 15.74
CA ALA A 772 -0.96 -20.66 17.01
C ALA A 772 0.43 -20.03 16.93
N VAL A 773 0.88 -19.37 17.98
CA VAL A 773 2.17 -18.67 18.04
C VAL A 773 2.96 -19.18 19.23
N LEU A 774 4.20 -19.58 18.97
CA LEU A 774 5.19 -19.98 19.95
C LEU A 774 6.23 -18.88 20.09
N ASN A 775 6.47 -18.45 21.32
CA ASN A 775 7.57 -17.57 21.67
C ASN A 775 8.54 -18.31 22.58
N ILE A 776 9.73 -18.61 22.06
CA ILE A 776 10.70 -19.51 22.68
C ILE A 776 11.89 -18.70 23.20
N THR A 777 12.12 -18.75 24.51
CA THR A 777 13.23 -18.08 25.19
C THR A 777 14.19 -19.12 25.78
N GLY A 778 15.49 -18.84 25.73
CA GLY A 778 16.54 -19.65 26.35
C GLY A 778 17.61 -20.09 25.34
N PRO A 779 18.45 -21.07 25.70
CA PRO A 779 19.63 -21.48 24.92
C PRO A 779 19.29 -22.36 23.69
N LEU A 780 18.30 -21.96 22.88
CA LEU A 780 17.87 -22.71 21.70
C LEU A 780 18.98 -22.72 20.63
N SER A 781 19.39 -23.91 20.19
CA SER A 781 20.44 -24.10 19.18
C SER A 781 19.93 -24.70 17.87
N SER A 782 18.81 -25.42 17.90
CA SER A 782 18.15 -25.94 16.70
C SER A 782 16.69 -26.33 17.02
N TRP A 783 15.91 -26.62 15.98
CA TRP A 783 14.52 -27.06 16.09
C TRP A 783 14.09 -27.82 14.83
N SER A 784 12.88 -28.38 14.80
CA SER A 784 12.38 -29.13 13.64
C SER A 784 11.76 -28.29 12.52
N PHE A 785 11.76 -26.96 12.63
CA PHE A 785 11.16 -26.06 11.64
C PHE A 785 12.20 -25.47 10.69
N ALA A 786 11.74 -24.99 9.54
CA ALA A 786 12.51 -24.26 8.53
C ALA A 786 13.86 -24.93 8.19
N ASP A 787 13.81 -26.23 7.90
CA ASP A 787 15.01 -27.04 7.58
C ASP A 787 16.09 -26.99 8.67
N ASN A 788 15.63 -26.95 9.94
CA ASN A 788 16.42 -26.83 11.16
C ASN A 788 17.18 -25.50 11.32
N LEU A 789 16.81 -24.48 10.55
CA LEU A 789 17.37 -23.13 10.63
C LEU A 789 16.52 -22.26 11.56
N LEU A 790 17.18 -21.68 12.56
CA LEU A 790 16.55 -20.69 13.44
C LEU A 790 16.41 -19.34 12.71
N PRO A 791 15.29 -18.61 12.90
CA PRO A 791 15.18 -17.23 12.46
C PRO A 791 16.09 -16.34 13.32
N GLY A 792 16.25 -15.08 12.93
CA GLY A 792 16.81 -14.08 13.85
C GLY A 792 16.01 -13.99 15.15
N THR A 793 16.65 -13.52 16.22
CA THR A 793 15.97 -13.33 17.52
C THR A 793 15.19 -12.02 17.57
N GLU A 794 14.11 -12.03 18.33
CA GLU A 794 13.24 -10.88 18.57
C GLU A 794 13.21 -10.51 20.05
N ILE A 795 13.09 -9.21 20.33
CA ILE A 795 12.83 -8.69 21.68
C ILE A 795 11.34 -8.40 21.79
N PHE A 796 10.57 -9.43 22.14
CA PHE A 796 9.12 -9.31 22.22
C PHE A 796 8.67 -8.67 23.54
N GLY A 797 7.93 -7.56 23.46
CA GLY A 797 7.38 -6.85 24.62
C GLY A 797 8.40 -6.35 25.65
N GLY A 798 9.66 -6.14 25.25
CA GLY A 798 10.74 -5.77 26.18
C GLY A 798 11.25 -6.94 27.04
N GLY A 799 10.86 -8.18 26.70
CA GLY A 799 11.36 -9.40 27.31
C GLY A 799 12.76 -9.80 26.82
N PRO A 800 13.25 -10.98 27.21
CA PRO A 800 14.52 -11.51 26.71
C PRO A 800 14.46 -11.78 25.19
N GLN A 801 15.64 -11.93 24.58
CA GLN A 801 15.72 -12.39 23.19
C GLN A 801 15.05 -13.76 23.04
N SER A 802 14.29 -13.89 21.96
CA SER A 802 13.41 -15.03 21.76
C SER A 802 13.24 -15.38 20.28
N TYR A 803 12.78 -16.60 19.99
CA TYR A 803 12.46 -17.08 18.66
C TYR A 803 10.95 -17.22 18.52
N ILE A 804 10.39 -16.59 17.48
CA ILE A 804 8.94 -16.62 17.23
C ILE A 804 8.63 -17.57 16.09
N CYS A 805 7.73 -18.51 16.35
CA CYS A 805 7.21 -19.44 15.35
C CYS A 805 5.69 -19.34 15.29
N ARG A 806 5.14 -19.10 14.10
CA ARG A 806 3.70 -19.12 13.83
C ARG A 806 3.34 -20.44 13.17
N LEU A 807 2.35 -21.13 13.70
CA LEU A 807 1.83 -22.41 13.26
C LEU A 807 0.41 -22.23 12.71
N SER A 808 0.19 -22.68 11.48
CA SER A 808 -1.10 -22.56 10.80
C SER A 808 -1.53 -23.89 10.20
N GLY A 809 -2.83 -24.19 10.30
CA GLY A 809 -3.44 -25.38 9.70
C GLY A 809 -4.60 -25.92 10.53
N PRO A 810 -5.26 -26.99 10.05
CA PRO A 810 -6.42 -27.59 10.69
C PRO A 810 -6.18 -28.00 12.16
N SER A 811 -7.24 -27.96 12.97
CA SER A 811 -7.20 -28.28 14.41
C SER A 811 -7.36 -29.77 14.74
N ASP A 812 -7.60 -30.63 13.74
CA ASP A 812 -7.92 -32.06 13.87
C ASP A 812 -6.73 -32.97 14.21
N GLY A 813 -5.54 -32.40 14.47
CA GLY A 813 -4.36 -33.15 14.89
C GLY A 813 -3.42 -32.34 15.79
N ASN A 814 -2.51 -33.04 16.46
CA ASN A 814 -1.50 -32.37 17.29
C ASN A 814 -0.31 -31.93 16.45
N TRP A 815 0.36 -30.85 16.87
CA TRP A 815 1.63 -30.42 16.30
C TRP A 815 2.77 -31.11 17.03
N THR A 816 3.51 -31.97 16.34
CA THR A 816 4.71 -32.63 16.89
C THR A 816 5.97 -31.96 16.36
N PHE A 817 6.84 -31.52 17.26
CA PHE A 817 8.10 -30.86 16.91
C PHE A 817 9.16 -31.13 17.97
N TRP A 818 10.41 -30.74 17.70
CA TRP A 818 11.47 -30.82 18.69
C TRP A 818 12.23 -29.50 18.80
N LEU A 819 12.69 -29.21 20.01
CA LEU A 819 13.58 -28.09 20.33
C LEU A 819 14.90 -28.66 20.84
N GLU A 820 16.01 -28.14 20.37
CA GLU A 820 17.34 -28.51 20.81
C GLU A 820 18.00 -27.32 21.52
N ALA A 821 18.45 -27.54 22.74
CA ALA A 821 19.16 -26.55 23.55
C ALA A 821 20.64 -26.92 23.70
N ASN A 822 21.54 -25.95 23.61
CA ASN A 822 22.99 -26.18 23.72
C ASN A 822 23.50 -26.26 25.18
N SER A 823 22.64 -26.02 26.16
CA SER A 823 22.96 -26.04 27.59
C SER A 823 21.86 -26.69 28.42
N SER A 824 22.13 -26.90 29.71
CA SER A 824 21.16 -27.40 30.69
C SER A 824 20.19 -26.33 31.19
N GLU A 825 20.31 -25.07 30.76
CA GLU A 825 19.36 -24.02 31.14
C GLU A 825 17.98 -24.29 30.55
N ALA A 826 16.95 -23.87 31.27
CA ALA A 826 15.56 -24.14 30.89
C ALA A 826 15.16 -23.38 29.62
N LEU A 827 14.34 -24.02 28.79
CA LEU A 827 13.68 -23.37 27.67
C LEU A 827 12.30 -22.94 28.14
N ARG A 828 11.95 -21.67 27.95
CA ARG A 828 10.59 -21.19 28.19
C ARG A 828 9.86 -21.10 26.86
N VAL A 829 8.67 -21.67 26.80
CA VAL A 829 7.78 -21.60 25.64
C VAL A 829 6.49 -20.93 26.07
N ASP A 830 6.26 -19.71 25.58
CA ASP A 830 4.95 -19.06 25.69
C ASP A 830 4.14 -19.43 24.43
N VAL A 831 2.89 -19.83 24.63
CA VAL A 831 1.96 -20.26 23.56
C VAL A 831 0.77 -19.31 23.54
N ALA A 832 0.38 -18.82 22.37
CA ALA A 832 -0.89 -18.14 22.13
C ALA A 832 -1.63 -18.79 20.97
N VAL A 833 -2.91 -19.09 21.13
CA VAL A 833 -3.76 -19.66 20.07
C VAL A 833 -4.96 -18.75 19.85
N LEU A 834 -5.15 -18.29 18.62
CA LEU A 834 -6.28 -17.46 18.22
C LEU A 834 -7.40 -18.32 17.67
N ASP A 835 -8.57 -18.24 18.29
CA ASP A 835 -9.81 -18.87 17.85
C ASP A 835 -10.82 -17.80 17.48
N GLN A 836 -11.44 -17.95 16.31
CA GLN A 836 -12.36 -16.94 15.77
C GLN A 836 -13.75 -17.03 16.37
N LYS A 837 -14.07 -18.14 17.04
CA LYS A 837 -15.39 -18.36 17.61
C LYS A 837 -15.58 -17.50 18.87
N LEU A 838 -16.54 -16.59 18.78
CA LEU A 838 -16.90 -15.68 19.89
C LEU A 838 -17.96 -16.31 20.80
N VAL A 839 -17.81 -16.09 22.10
CA VAL A 839 -18.86 -16.38 23.10
C VAL A 839 -19.97 -15.32 23.05
N ASP A 840 -21.18 -15.67 23.48
CA ASP A 840 -22.35 -14.78 23.34
C ASP A 840 -22.22 -13.43 24.06
N PRO A 841 -21.64 -13.30 25.27
CA PRO A 841 -21.40 -11.99 25.88
C PRO A 841 -20.48 -11.10 25.02
N MET A 842 -19.48 -11.71 24.36
CA MET A 842 -18.55 -11.00 23.49
C MET A 842 -19.26 -10.48 22.24
N LYS A 843 -20.15 -11.30 21.64
CA LYS A 843 -20.99 -10.87 20.51
C LYS A 843 -21.88 -9.70 20.90
N ARG A 844 -22.57 -9.79 22.04
CA ARG A 844 -23.40 -8.69 22.55
C ARG A 844 -22.60 -7.41 22.72
N LEU A 845 -21.41 -7.48 23.31
CA LEU A 845 -20.55 -6.30 23.49
C LEU A 845 -20.05 -5.75 22.15
N LYS A 846 -19.71 -6.62 21.18
CA LYS A 846 -19.35 -6.21 19.82
C LYS A 846 -20.52 -5.45 19.15
N ASP A 847 -21.75 -5.91 19.34
CA ASP A 847 -22.94 -5.31 18.73
C ASP A 847 -23.36 -3.98 19.37
N LEU A 848 -22.78 -3.60 20.52
CA LEU A 848 -22.99 -2.28 21.15
C LEU A 848 -22.14 -1.17 20.51
N PHE A 849 -21.14 -1.51 19.69
CA PHE A 849 -20.34 -0.50 19.01
C PHE A 849 -21.16 0.21 17.92
N PRO A 850 -21.03 1.53 17.78
CA PRO A 850 -21.77 2.28 16.77
C PRO A 850 -21.24 1.98 15.36
N ASP A 851 -22.10 2.12 14.34
CA ASP A 851 -21.80 1.76 12.94
C ASP A 851 -20.56 2.44 12.31
N TRP A 852 -20.08 3.54 12.90
CA TRP A 852 -18.84 4.21 12.45
C TRP A 852 -17.56 3.54 13.02
N VAL A 853 -17.70 2.47 13.80
CA VAL A 853 -16.61 1.66 14.35
C VAL A 853 -16.63 0.28 13.71
N ASP A 854 -15.51 -0.13 13.16
CA ASP A 854 -15.27 -1.51 12.73
C ASP A 854 -14.53 -2.29 13.83
N VAL A 855 -15.02 -3.48 14.14
CA VAL A 855 -14.54 -4.31 15.26
C VAL A 855 -14.07 -5.67 14.76
N THR A 856 -12.74 -5.86 14.72
CA THR A 856 -12.13 -7.18 14.56
C THR A 856 -12.09 -7.86 15.92
N ALA A 857 -12.84 -8.97 16.06
CA ALA A 857 -13.00 -9.66 17.33
C ALA A 857 -12.57 -11.13 17.28
N TYR A 858 -11.88 -11.62 18.30
CA TYR A 858 -11.46 -13.03 18.43
C TYR A 858 -11.17 -13.43 19.88
N SER A 859 -11.08 -14.74 20.14
CA SER A 859 -10.64 -15.31 21.42
C SER A 859 -9.16 -15.69 21.36
N SER A 860 -8.41 -15.47 22.43
CA SER A 860 -6.99 -15.82 22.53
C SER A 860 -6.72 -16.67 23.76
N PHE A 861 -6.09 -17.84 23.58
CA PHE A 861 -5.72 -18.76 24.67
C PHE A 861 -4.21 -18.73 24.87
N MET A 862 -3.78 -18.36 26.07
CA MET A 862 -2.38 -18.11 26.39
C MET A 862 -1.89 -18.99 27.54
N SER A 863 -0.73 -19.62 27.37
CA SER A 863 -0.08 -20.43 28.41
C SER A 863 1.44 -20.34 28.33
N SER A 864 2.13 -20.70 29.42
CA SER A 864 3.59 -20.65 29.52
C SER A 864 4.12 -21.95 30.10
N TYR A 865 5.17 -22.49 29.48
CA TYR A 865 5.80 -23.75 29.86
C TYR A 865 7.30 -23.56 30.07
N ILE A 866 7.87 -24.29 31.05
CA ILE A 866 9.31 -24.32 31.33
C ILE A 866 9.78 -25.77 31.12
N LEU A 867 10.74 -25.97 30.22
CA LEU A 867 11.21 -27.25 29.70
C LEU A 867 12.68 -27.54 30.01
#